data_AF-A0A954ET76-F1
#
_entry.id   AF-A0A954ET76-F1
#
_cell.length_a   1.000
_cell.length_b   1.000
_cell.length_c   1.000
_cell.angle_alpha   90.00
_cell.angle_beta   90.00
_cell.angle_gamma   90.00
#
_symmetry.space_group_name_H-M   'P 1'
#
loop_
_entity.id
_entity.type
_entity.pdbx_description
1 polymer ?
#
loop_
_entity_poly.entity_id
_entity_poly.type
_entity_poly.pdbx_seq_one_letter_code
_entity_poly.pdbx_strand_id
1 'polypeptide(L)'
;MKRLLKSLAKQFRTRRPSARLKPASEKYEDRVMMTASAISPFSEEMALPVSANEIVTASSENGTHVFAWSRHDALGDNIWAMVMRADQPILLPTEIAHQSVVEDSPAVAISNDGHFVVSWTESGGDIKAMFFDPEGTVLNEIYVASSSMTERNSEVSMDQNGTVVIKYEVFDGKWETRLKSFNTQGGQIAPFHNATPIAVGANVVSSSIARADDGRIALALGTSNGDIRLQRISSSGAFSSYQIVDTVLNGEGQSKSPDIAVDATGNGVIVWLEHSVGNPTGIVKARRFAANGDLSPTQFVATGVLPGTQPTVAMTRDGGSFLVTFERATNGTNNVEFVRMVRHGGDDFVRGEGILSDNAQRPDVSVSGLDEFVTTYIDRANGEPTRRYNDFDFEIQLNFIDTEGDIDGDGDDDTHFWTEEEKDRVRAATSRWEAVISGDLPNVIRNGEIVDDLLIDVSWQQEATFDGDGNLIDDGPLAFASYYGDSLRENVELPSHGYMVYNTYFEFDANWLGDPVSFGHTTTHEMGHALGIGTLWQLNDLVTGLTFDAAGNLTGDPRYTGANAVAAYNNALIAAGLETRDSVPLEDTGGPGSLGSHWRESVLDHELMTSVAEPFGGDRPLSEITVGTLEDLGYVVDYAGAEFYQLPGSTTNSITSVPSGNNKSNIQLDMDERHDGNDGKSDWIRVVRNVNDLEIWVNDDLAFVSPVDLVGHVSVLGSSDNDYVDAETALGIDVSVNGQSGYDRLLIDGEMGNDFGAVFNTQVNVNGQAFAFGNLESLYLETRGGDSTTSIYQLPAVSTFVARGESGDDVYRILTTETPTNTMYLIGQGGADRVEAANRSNNWEVLSSAYTRLNSRMYLFSMENLEGGSSADEFLFSNYASVAGTIDGGGGSDRLNYTNFAQPVSVDLMSADRLRATGISSIVTGIESVVGTASGLDRLTGPSTTNYWYLTGDNAGYVRRSDTMSAFMFYSVESLNGGHGTDQFRVYGNARFDGDIDGRWGTDTLSYASFNAGTGLGVNVDLTDRSATGIGGDVRGIENVTGSRYDDFLRGDKGNNVLVGYVGNDILLGMEGNDVLRGSYSGSNILVGGMGADTLSGGRNEDLLIGGYTRLEYGSPKSTFLGFAGMRSVWTQDWRSIDQRVQLLRNGFQSNGLWIQLDSRHVFDDGTSDRMSGGDGCDWFWGMTWELGDFQSKYDILN
;
A
#
# COMPACT_ATOMS: atom_id res chain seq x y z
N MET A 1 -16.40 -41.46 -57.99
CA MET A 1 -16.73 -40.16 -57.36
C MET A 1 -16.61 -40.14 -55.84
N LYS A 2 -17.31 -40.97 -55.04
CA LYS A 2 -17.11 -40.98 -53.56
C LYS A 2 -15.72 -41.44 -53.06
N ARG A 3 -14.87 -42.04 -53.91
CA ARG A 3 -13.44 -42.29 -53.62
C ARG A 3 -12.45 -41.27 -54.21
N LEU A 4 -12.90 -40.37 -55.09
CA LEU A 4 -12.07 -39.26 -55.60
C LEU A 4 -12.16 -38.01 -54.71
N LEU A 5 -13.23 -37.90 -53.91
CA LEU A 5 -13.46 -36.82 -52.94
C LEU A 5 -12.73 -37.00 -51.60
N LYS A 6 -12.17 -38.19 -51.29
CA LYS A 6 -11.39 -38.43 -50.06
C LYS A 6 -9.88 -38.19 -50.20
N SER A 7 -9.34 -37.96 -51.41
CA SER A 7 -7.90 -37.67 -51.59
C SER A 7 -7.58 -36.19 -51.88
N LEU A 8 -8.59 -35.32 -52.03
CA LEU A 8 -8.42 -33.88 -52.26
C LEU A 8 -8.49 -33.02 -50.97
N ALA A 9 -8.82 -33.62 -49.83
CA ALA A 9 -8.94 -32.95 -48.54
C ALA A 9 -7.64 -32.93 -47.69
N LYS A 10 -6.48 -33.34 -48.25
CA LYS A 10 -5.22 -33.43 -47.48
C LYS A 10 -4.06 -32.58 -48.01
N GLN A 11 -4.25 -31.66 -48.97
CA GLN A 11 -3.08 -30.98 -49.56
C GLN A 11 -3.18 -29.48 -49.96
N PHE A 12 -4.31 -28.78 -49.88
CA PHE A 12 -4.33 -27.35 -50.26
C PHE A 12 -5.41 -26.54 -49.53
N ARG A 13 -5.05 -25.87 -48.43
CA ARG A 13 -5.64 -24.58 -48.01
C ARG A 13 -4.57 -23.70 -47.37
N THR A 14 -3.82 -23.00 -48.23
CA THR A 14 -3.28 -21.67 -47.91
C THR A 14 -3.31 -20.79 -49.16
N ARG A 15 -3.75 -19.53 -48.95
CA ARG A 15 -3.50 -18.25 -49.69
C ARG A 15 -4.63 -17.66 -50.59
N ARG A 16 -5.31 -16.63 -50.04
CA ARG A 16 -5.46 -15.16 -50.39
C ARG A 16 -5.51 -14.74 -51.89
N PRO A 17 -6.02 -13.54 -52.37
CA PRO A 17 -5.90 -12.16 -51.80
C PRO A 17 -7.00 -11.10 -52.20
N SER A 18 -6.99 -9.86 -51.68
CA SER A 18 -6.48 -8.59 -52.32
C SER A 18 -7.03 -7.37 -51.53
N ALA A 19 -6.45 -6.16 -51.39
CA ALA A 19 -5.28 -5.43 -51.89
C ALA A 19 -5.01 -4.24 -50.92
N ARG A 20 -3.78 -3.75 -50.66
CA ARG A 20 -3.04 -2.76 -51.47
C ARG A 20 -1.57 -2.65 -51.00
N LEU A 21 -0.68 -2.41 -51.97
CA LEU A 21 0.79 -2.23 -51.97
C LEU A 21 1.24 -0.92 -51.24
N LYS A 22 2.35 -0.80 -50.47
CA LYS A 22 3.82 -0.79 -50.77
C LYS A 22 4.55 -0.24 -49.49
N PRO A 23 5.91 -0.22 -49.33
CA PRO A 23 7.02 -1.06 -49.78
C PRO A 23 7.89 -1.60 -48.58
N ALA A 24 8.90 -2.43 -48.87
CA ALA A 24 9.84 -2.98 -47.90
C ALA A 24 11.04 -2.04 -47.63
N SER A 25 11.36 -1.78 -46.35
CA SER A 25 12.72 -1.71 -45.75
C SER A 25 12.70 -1.07 -44.35
N GLU A 26 12.91 -1.85 -43.29
CA GLU A 26 13.48 -1.47 -41.96
C GLU A 26 13.32 -2.71 -41.05
N LYS A 27 14.35 -3.56 -40.96
CA LYS A 27 15.37 -3.66 -39.89
C LYS A 27 14.79 -4.02 -38.51
N TYR A 28 15.23 -5.19 -38.04
CA TYR A 28 15.19 -5.76 -36.70
C TYR A 28 15.10 -4.70 -35.59
N GLU A 29 14.11 -4.80 -34.71
CA GLU A 29 14.01 -4.00 -33.48
C GLU A 29 14.24 -4.94 -32.28
N ASP A 30 15.30 -4.66 -31.53
CA ASP A 30 15.58 -5.23 -30.21
C ASP A 30 14.74 -4.48 -29.15
N ARG A 31 14.52 -5.05 -27.95
CA ARG A 31 13.67 -4.44 -26.90
C ARG A 31 14.47 -4.27 -25.60
N VAL A 32 14.38 -3.11 -24.94
CA VAL A 32 14.75 -2.99 -23.51
C VAL A 32 13.61 -3.58 -22.71
N MET A 33 13.90 -4.38 -21.69
CA MET A 33 12.90 -4.81 -20.72
C MET A 33 13.31 -4.27 -19.34
N MET A 34 12.33 -3.90 -18.54
CA MET A 34 12.52 -3.28 -17.23
C MET A 34 11.96 -4.21 -16.15
N THR A 35 12.69 -4.36 -15.05
CA THR A 35 12.16 -5.00 -13.84
C THR A 35 12.52 -4.11 -12.65
N ALA A 36 11.52 -3.46 -12.05
CA ALA A 36 11.65 -2.91 -10.71
C ALA A 36 11.43 -4.07 -9.72
N SER A 37 12.44 -4.36 -8.91
CA SER A 37 12.42 -5.33 -7.81
C SER A 37 12.49 -4.56 -6.49
N ALA A 38 11.38 -3.95 -6.11
CA ALA A 38 10.94 -4.16 -4.74
C ALA A 38 10.34 -5.57 -4.70
N ILE A 39 10.50 -6.33 -3.64
CA ILE A 39 9.59 -7.45 -3.41
C ILE A 39 8.20 -6.80 -3.19
N SER A 40 7.39 -6.74 -4.25
CA SER A 40 6.04 -6.17 -4.37
C SER A 40 5.44 -6.61 -5.73
N PRO A 41 4.14 -6.94 -5.84
CA PRO A 41 3.55 -7.83 -6.85
C PRO A 41 3.42 -7.28 -8.29
N PHE A 42 4.24 -6.30 -8.67
CA PHE A 42 4.20 -5.68 -10.00
C PHE A 42 5.54 -5.81 -10.73
N SER A 43 5.70 -6.88 -11.51
CA SER A 43 6.67 -6.87 -12.62
C SER A 43 6.02 -6.21 -13.85
N GLU A 44 5.98 -4.87 -13.91
CA GLU A 44 5.65 -4.19 -15.16
C GLU A 44 6.88 -4.20 -16.09
N GLU A 45 6.96 -5.20 -16.96
CA GLU A 45 7.95 -5.22 -18.04
C GLU A 45 7.57 -4.19 -19.12
N MET A 46 8.28 -3.07 -19.16
CA MET A 46 8.07 -2.02 -20.17
C MET A 46 9.09 -2.12 -21.31
N ALA A 47 8.59 -2.25 -22.55
CA ALA A 47 9.44 -2.37 -23.74
C ALA A 47 9.80 -1.00 -24.36
N LEU A 48 11.08 -0.63 -24.40
CA LEU A 48 11.57 0.56 -25.14
C LEU A 48 12.20 0.17 -26.50
N PRO A 49 12.01 0.99 -27.55
CA PRO A 49 12.62 0.74 -28.86
C PRO A 49 14.11 1.15 -28.86
N VAL A 50 14.99 0.15 -28.78
CA VAL A 50 16.46 0.31 -28.81
C VAL A 50 17.09 -0.62 -29.85
N SER A 51 18.34 -0.38 -30.23
CA SER A 51 19.13 -1.30 -31.06
C SER A 51 20.12 -2.14 -30.24
N ALA A 52 20.48 -3.34 -30.71
CA ALA A 52 21.35 -4.32 -30.04
C ALA A 52 22.73 -3.83 -29.57
N ASN A 53 23.15 -2.62 -29.95
CA ASN A 53 24.45 -2.03 -29.61
C ASN A 53 24.37 -0.96 -28.52
N GLU A 54 23.19 -0.64 -28.00
CA GLU A 54 22.95 0.46 -27.06
C GLU A 54 23.20 0.01 -25.60
N ILE A 55 23.31 0.97 -24.68
CA ILE A 55 23.35 0.71 -23.22
C ILE A 55 22.33 1.66 -22.60
N VAL A 56 21.53 1.13 -21.69
CA VAL A 56 20.52 1.87 -20.93
C VAL A 56 21.05 2.02 -19.52
N THR A 57 21.00 3.23 -18.98
CA THR A 57 21.27 3.49 -17.56
C THR A 57 20.02 3.97 -16.89
N ALA A 58 19.87 3.63 -15.61
CA ALA A 58 18.72 4.02 -14.79
C ALA A 58 19.17 4.56 -13.44
N SER A 59 18.39 5.50 -12.91
CA SER A 59 18.54 5.98 -11.53
C SER A 59 17.15 6.25 -10.97
N SER A 60 16.94 5.87 -9.71
CA SER A 60 15.62 5.83 -9.07
C SER A 60 15.66 6.52 -7.72
N GLU A 61 14.64 7.31 -7.40
CA GLU A 61 14.51 8.02 -6.13
C GLU A 61 13.05 8.37 -5.84
N ASN A 62 12.56 8.09 -4.63
CA ASN A 62 11.19 8.41 -4.19
C ASN A 62 10.09 8.09 -5.22
N GLY A 63 10.11 6.89 -5.81
CA GLY A 63 9.13 6.46 -6.82
C GLY A 63 9.23 7.19 -8.17
N THR A 64 10.29 7.98 -8.38
CA THR A 64 10.67 8.56 -9.68
C THR A 64 11.83 7.79 -10.26
N HIS A 65 11.68 7.34 -11.51
CA HIS A 65 12.69 6.59 -12.24
C HIS A 65 13.12 7.36 -13.48
N VAL A 66 14.42 7.60 -13.64
CA VAL A 66 14.99 8.29 -14.79
C VAL A 66 15.84 7.31 -15.59
N PHE A 67 15.57 7.26 -16.88
CA PHE A 67 16.26 6.39 -17.83
C PHE A 67 16.97 7.22 -18.89
N ALA A 68 18.18 6.81 -19.26
CA ALA A 68 18.91 7.41 -20.37
C ALA A 68 19.51 6.35 -21.28
N TRP A 69 19.42 6.55 -22.60
CA TRP A 69 20.02 5.65 -23.59
C TRP A 69 20.43 6.41 -24.85
N SER A 70 21.40 5.84 -25.56
CA SER A 70 21.75 6.26 -26.92
C SER A 70 20.89 5.50 -27.92
N ARG A 71 20.35 6.14 -28.96
CA ARG A 71 19.67 5.48 -30.09
C ARG A 71 20.49 5.61 -31.37
N HIS A 72 20.79 4.50 -32.03
CA HIS A 72 21.53 4.42 -33.29
C HIS A 72 20.59 4.11 -34.46
N ASP A 73 20.09 5.14 -35.16
CA ASP A 73 19.20 4.96 -36.30
C ASP A 73 19.75 5.55 -37.62
N ALA A 74 18.95 5.53 -38.68
CA ALA A 74 19.36 6.03 -40.00
C ALA A 74 19.46 7.58 -40.08
N LEU A 75 19.00 8.30 -39.03
CA LEU A 75 18.94 9.75 -38.91
C LEU A 75 20.08 10.33 -38.04
N GLY A 76 20.76 9.52 -37.24
CA GLY A 76 21.91 9.90 -36.41
C GLY A 76 22.04 9.08 -35.12
N ASP A 77 23.03 9.41 -34.29
CA ASP A 77 23.18 8.90 -32.92
C ASP A 77 22.56 9.91 -31.95
N ASN A 78 21.45 9.55 -31.30
CA ASN A 78 20.70 10.45 -30.41
C ASN A 78 20.82 10.03 -28.94
N ILE A 79 20.77 10.97 -28.01
CA ILE A 79 20.56 10.67 -26.59
C ILE A 79 19.10 10.93 -26.25
N TRP A 80 18.47 9.94 -25.63
CA TRP A 80 17.10 9.99 -25.15
C TRP A 80 17.09 9.89 -23.63
N ALA A 81 16.13 10.57 -23.01
CA ALA A 81 15.82 10.41 -21.61
C ALA A 81 14.30 10.25 -21.41
N MET A 82 13.93 9.53 -20.36
CA MET A 82 12.55 9.32 -19.95
C MET A 82 12.47 9.39 -18.43
N VAL A 83 11.41 10.02 -17.93
CA VAL A 83 11.09 10.07 -16.50
C VAL A 83 9.77 9.33 -16.31
N MET A 84 9.77 8.36 -15.40
CA MET A 84 8.58 7.66 -14.95
C MET A 84 8.34 8.00 -13.48
N ARG A 85 7.07 8.12 -13.09
CA ARG A 85 6.68 8.36 -11.70
C ARG A 85 5.51 7.45 -11.35
N ALA A 86 5.50 6.92 -10.12
CA ALA A 86 4.45 6.03 -9.64
C ALA A 86 3.03 6.65 -9.66
N ASP A 87 2.92 7.98 -9.70
CA ASP A 87 1.67 8.75 -9.60
C ASP A 87 1.22 9.44 -10.91
N GLN A 88 1.91 9.19 -12.03
CA GLN A 88 1.64 9.85 -13.32
C GLN A 88 1.63 8.87 -14.50
N PRO A 89 0.87 9.15 -15.58
CA PRO A 89 0.97 8.38 -16.82
C PRO A 89 2.39 8.51 -17.41
N ILE A 90 2.92 7.40 -17.94
CA ILE A 90 4.24 7.29 -18.56
C ILE A 90 4.49 8.47 -19.51
N LEU A 91 5.50 9.30 -19.21
CA LEU A 91 5.93 10.36 -20.12
C LEU A 91 6.61 9.72 -21.34
N LEU A 92 6.22 10.17 -22.54
CA LEU A 92 6.86 9.71 -23.77
C LEU A 92 8.37 10.04 -23.71
N PRO A 93 9.25 9.12 -24.16
CA PRO A 93 10.67 9.39 -24.36
C PRO A 93 10.90 10.74 -25.02
N THR A 94 11.82 11.54 -24.48
CA THR A 94 12.21 12.82 -25.08
C THR A 94 13.63 12.74 -25.61
N GLU A 95 13.82 13.14 -26.86
CA GLU A 95 15.15 13.31 -27.44
C GLU A 95 15.81 14.55 -26.82
N ILE A 96 16.95 14.35 -26.14
CA ILE A 96 17.66 15.42 -25.45
C ILE A 96 18.92 15.88 -26.20
N ALA A 97 19.44 15.09 -27.15
CA ALA A 97 20.52 15.51 -28.04
C ALA A 97 20.55 14.72 -29.38
N HIS A 98 20.90 15.38 -30.49
CA HIS A 98 21.06 14.80 -31.84
C HIS A 98 22.49 14.96 -32.36
N GLN A 99 23.32 13.91 -32.49
CA GLN A 99 24.69 14.04 -33.05
C GLN A 99 25.25 12.81 -33.80
N SER A 100 26.43 12.97 -34.42
CA SER A 100 26.89 12.10 -35.51
C SER A 100 27.66 10.84 -35.12
N VAL A 101 28.19 10.70 -33.89
CA VAL A 101 28.56 9.41 -33.29
C VAL A 101 28.62 9.60 -31.76
N VAL A 102 27.96 8.75 -30.97
CA VAL A 102 28.14 8.63 -29.50
C VAL A 102 29.13 7.49 -29.25
N GLU A 103 30.23 7.75 -28.51
CA GLU A 103 31.28 6.73 -28.28
C GLU A 103 31.00 5.83 -27.05
N ASP A 104 30.36 6.39 -26.02
CA ASP A 104 30.05 5.70 -24.75
C ASP A 104 28.61 5.97 -24.30
N SER A 105 28.12 5.11 -23.40
CA SER A 105 26.77 5.14 -22.82
C SER A 105 26.48 6.42 -22.05
N PRO A 106 25.25 6.96 -22.11
CA PRO A 106 24.86 8.03 -21.19
C PRO A 106 24.80 7.49 -19.76
N ALA A 107 25.13 8.32 -18.79
CA ALA A 107 24.99 8.04 -17.36
C ALA A 107 23.98 9.00 -16.72
N VAL A 108 23.18 8.52 -15.78
CA VAL A 108 22.09 9.26 -15.14
C VAL A 108 22.18 9.18 -13.61
N ALA A 109 21.82 10.27 -12.92
CA ALA A 109 21.62 10.30 -11.47
C ALA A 109 20.48 11.27 -11.11
N ILE A 110 19.72 10.95 -10.07
CA ILE A 110 18.61 11.75 -9.51
C ILE A 110 18.85 12.07 -8.02
N SER A 111 18.38 13.22 -7.54
CA SER A 111 18.37 13.60 -6.12
C SER A 111 17.01 13.38 -5.48
N ASN A 112 16.98 13.39 -4.14
CA ASN A 112 15.78 13.21 -3.31
C ASN A 112 14.62 14.17 -3.67
N ASP A 113 14.94 15.38 -4.11
CA ASP A 113 13.97 16.41 -4.52
C ASP A 113 13.52 16.28 -5.99
N GLY A 114 13.99 15.27 -6.71
CA GLY A 114 13.60 14.93 -8.07
C GLY A 114 14.45 15.54 -9.19
N HIS A 115 15.41 16.43 -8.88
CA HIS A 115 16.33 16.93 -9.91
C HIS A 115 17.21 15.81 -10.45
N PHE A 116 17.46 15.80 -11.76
CA PHE A 116 18.30 14.77 -12.36
C PHE A 116 19.27 15.33 -13.38
N VAL A 117 20.32 14.54 -13.65
CA VAL A 117 21.39 14.88 -14.58
C VAL A 117 21.64 13.72 -15.52
N VAL A 118 21.85 14.03 -16.80
CA VAL A 118 22.28 13.05 -17.81
C VAL A 118 23.61 13.51 -18.40
N SER A 119 24.64 12.66 -18.36
CA SER A 119 25.97 12.95 -18.93
C SER A 119 26.34 11.96 -20.04
N TRP A 120 27.07 12.42 -21.06
CA TRP A 120 27.50 11.57 -22.19
C TRP A 120 28.83 12.04 -22.81
N THR A 121 29.47 11.14 -23.55
CA THR A 121 30.68 11.39 -24.35
C THR A 121 30.31 11.60 -25.83
N GLU A 122 30.72 12.74 -26.41
CA GLU A 122 30.61 12.98 -27.85
C GLU A 122 31.80 12.38 -28.63
N SER A 123 31.62 11.97 -29.89
CA SER A 123 32.71 11.43 -30.75
C SER A 123 33.90 12.34 -31.04
N GLY A 124 33.83 13.61 -30.61
CA GLY A 124 34.98 14.51 -30.56
C GLY A 124 35.88 14.30 -29.34
N GLY A 125 35.46 13.45 -28.38
CA GLY A 125 36.06 13.30 -27.07
C GLY A 125 35.69 14.41 -26.09
N ASP A 126 34.58 15.13 -26.32
CA ASP A 126 34.07 16.14 -25.38
C ASP A 126 33.02 15.50 -24.44
N ILE A 127 33.04 15.87 -23.16
CA ILE A 127 32.06 15.36 -22.17
C ILE A 127 31.02 16.44 -21.87
N LYS A 128 29.74 16.08 -22.02
CA LYS A 128 28.61 16.97 -21.74
C LYS A 128 27.72 16.45 -20.62
N ALA A 129 27.00 17.36 -20.00
CA ALA A 129 25.95 17.06 -19.05
C ALA A 129 24.78 18.02 -19.20
N MET A 130 23.56 17.48 -19.07
CA MET A 130 22.31 18.22 -19.06
C MET A 130 21.63 18.02 -17.71
N PHE A 131 21.18 19.11 -17.11
CA PHE A 131 20.55 19.17 -15.78
C PHE A 131 19.08 19.50 -15.94
N PHE A 132 18.24 18.83 -15.16
CA PHE A 132 16.79 18.92 -15.25
C PHE A 132 16.17 19.22 -13.89
N ASP A 133 15.05 19.92 -13.89
CA ASP A 133 14.17 20.01 -12.72
C ASP A 133 13.36 18.73 -12.55
N PRO A 134 12.66 18.55 -11.41
CA PRO A 134 11.85 17.37 -11.18
C PRO A 134 10.86 17.11 -12.31
N GLU A 135 10.26 18.16 -12.86
CA GLU A 135 9.30 18.13 -13.96
C GLU A 135 9.89 17.73 -15.32
N GLY A 136 11.21 17.50 -15.42
CA GLY A 136 11.89 17.10 -16.65
C GLY A 136 12.22 18.27 -17.58
N THR A 137 12.12 19.51 -17.09
CA THR A 137 12.52 20.72 -17.82
C THR A 137 14.03 20.89 -17.75
N VAL A 138 14.66 21.17 -18.89
CA VAL A 138 16.10 21.47 -18.95
C VAL A 138 16.42 22.75 -18.18
N LEU A 139 17.19 22.63 -17.11
CA LEU A 139 17.75 23.75 -16.35
C LEU A 139 19.03 24.29 -16.97
N ASN A 140 19.92 23.40 -17.43
CA ASN A 140 21.22 23.78 -17.97
C ASN A 140 21.85 22.68 -18.84
N GLU A 141 22.64 23.08 -19.84
CA GLU A 141 23.53 22.20 -20.61
C GLU A 141 24.96 22.74 -20.48
N ILE A 142 25.90 21.90 -20.03
CA ILE A 142 27.28 22.31 -19.80
C ILE A 142 28.27 21.39 -20.51
N TYR A 143 29.43 21.96 -20.85
CA TYR A 143 30.63 21.19 -21.17
C TYR A 143 31.33 20.84 -19.86
N VAL A 144 31.28 19.57 -19.49
CA VAL A 144 32.01 19.05 -18.33
C VAL A 144 33.49 19.10 -18.63
N ALA A 145 33.91 18.71 -19.83
CA ALA A 145 35.28 18.88 -20.30
C ALA A 145 35.28 19.11 -21.82
N SER A 146 36.24 19.93 -22.28
CA SER A 146 36.32 20.31 -23.70
C SER A 146 37.75 20.46 -24.18
N SER A 147 38.01 19.92 -25.38
CA SER A 147 39.09 20.22 -26.32
C SER A 147 40.48 19.55 -26.18
N SER A 148 41.00 19.16 -27.36
CA SER A 148 42.38 18.76 -27.74
C SER A 148 42.92 17.40 -27.30
N MET A 149 42.24 16.69 -26.40
CA MET A 149 42.63 15.36 -25.90
C MET A 149 41.47 14.37 -26.11
N THR A 150 41.76 13.08 -26.25
CA THR A 150 40.72 12.04 -26.31
C THR A 150 40.19 11.81 -24.90
N GLU A 151 38.95 12.22 -24.60
CA GLU A 151 38.26 11.97 -23.33
C GLU A 151 37.15 10.91 -23.52
N ARG A 152 36.83 10.14 -22.48
CA ARG A 152 35.85 9.04 -22.52
C ARG A 152 35.29 8.65 -21.14
N ASN A 153 34.37 7.68 -21.10
CA ASN A 153 33.86 6.98 -19.92
C ASN A 153 33.31 7.91 -18.83
N SER A 154 32.35 8.75 -19.20
CA SER A 154 31.63 9.60 -18.24
C SER A 154 30.69 8.78 -17.36
N GLU A 155 30.80 8.93 -16.05
CA GLU A 155 29.83 8.40 -15.09
C GLU A 155 29.42 9.52 -14.14
N VAL A 156 28.19 9.44 -13.64
CA VAL A 156 27.64 10.44 -12.73
C VAL A 156 27.17 9.78 -11.44
N SER A 157 27.42 10.45 -10.32
CA SER A 157 26.93 10.07 -9.01
C SER A 157 26.49 11.32 -8.26
N MET A 158 25.39 11.24 -7.53
CA MET A 158 24.76 12.36 -6.83
C MET A 158 24.46 11.95 -5.38
N ASP A 159 24.60 12.90 -4.44
CA ASP A 159 24.10 12.71 -3.07
C ASP A 159 22.68 13.27 -2.91
N GLN A 160 21.98 12.90 -1.83
CA GLN A 160 20.62 13.38 -1.56
C GLN A 160 20.51 14.92 -1.47
N ASN A 161 21.62 15.61 -1.15
CA ASN A 161 21.67 17.07 -1.08
C ASN A 161 21.81 17.75 -2.45
N GLY A 162 21.80 16.98 -3.55
CA GLY A 162 21.86 17.50 -4.91
C GLY A 162 23.25 17.92 -5.37
N THR A 163 24.31 17.41 -4.74
CA THR A 163 25.68 17.63 -5.21
C THR A 163 26.09 16.55 -6.19
N VAL A 164 26.26 16.95 -7.44
CA VAL A 164 26.61 16.08 -8.56
C VAL A 164 28.13 15.95 -8.67
N VAL A 165 28.63 14.73 -8.90
CA VAL A 165 30.02 14.48 -9.31
C VAL A 165 30.03 13.70 -10.61
N ILE A 166 30.74 14.24 -11.59
CA ILE A 166 30.94 13.61 -12.88
C ILE A 166 32.39 13.16 -12.97
N LYS A 167 32.58 11.85 -13.15
CA LYS A 167 33.86 11.20 -13.39
C LYS A 167 34.06 11.05 -14.89
N TYR A 168 35.28 11.27 -15.36
CA TYR A 168 35.65 11.10 -16.77
C TYR A 168 37.14 10.74 -16.91
N GLU A 169 37.53 10.15 -18.04
CA GLU A 169 38.91 9.76 -18.33
C GLU A 169 39.53 10.65 -19.41
N VAL A 170 40.78 11.06 -19.25
CA VAL A 170 41.53 11.88 -20.22
C VAL A 170 42.82 11.19 -20.62
N PHE A 171 43.14 11.20 -21.92
CA PHE A 171 44.40 10.64 -22.43
C PHE A 171 45.54 11.66 -22.50
N ASP A 172 46.50 11.60 -21.57
CA ASP A 172 47.74 12.40 -21.57
C ASP A 172 49.00 11.49 -21.59
N GLY A 173 49.19 10.77 -22.69
CA GLY A 173 50.24 9.73 -22.82
C GLY A 173 49.96 8.43 -22.05
N LYS A 174 48.99 8.46 -21.13
CA LYS A 174 48.31 7.36 -20.43
C LYS A 174 46.89 7.82 -20.08
N TRP A 175 46.00 6.88 -19.79
CA TRP A 175 44.65 7.20 -19.31
C TRP A 175 44.67 7.64 -17.85
N GLU A 176 44.02 8.78 -17.56
CA GLU A 176 43.93 9.37 -16.24
C GLU A 176 42.48 9.69 -15.88
N THR A 177 42.02 9.23 -14.71
CA THR A 177 40.69 9.53 -14.16
C THR A 177 40.67 10.93 -13.55
N ARG A 178 39.62 11.70 -13.85
CA ARG A 178 39.35 13.06 -13.35
C ARG A 178 37.92 13.16 -12.85
N LEU A 179 37.67 14.16 -12.00
CA LEU A 179 36.38 14.42 -11.35
C LEU A 179 36.06 15.91 -11.47
N LYS A 180 34.78 16.24 -11.62
CA LYS A 180 34.25 17.61 -11.45
C LYS A 180 32.93 17.56 -10.69
N SER A 181 32.68 18.57 -9.86
CA SER A 181 31.46 18.68 -9.06
C SER A 181 30.58 19.87 -9.45
N PHE A 182 29.28 19.66 -9.41
CA PHE A 182 28.25 20.63 -9.78
C PHE A 182 27.10 20.60 -8.77
N ASN A 183 26.32 21.67 -8.69
CA ASN A 183 24.99 21.63 -8.08
C ASN A 183 23.95 21.11 -9.08
N THR A 184 22.71 20.90 -8.63
CA THR A 184 21.57 20.49 -9.47
C THR A 184 21.22 21.45 -10.61
N GLN A 185 21.74 22.69 -10.59
CA GLN A 185 21.55 23.68 -11.66
C GLN A 185 22.71 23.73 -12.68
N GLY A 186 23.69 22.82 -12.56
CA GLY A 186 24.88 22.79 -13.43
C GLY A 186 25.95 23.84 -13.10
N GLY A 187 25.82 24.55 -11.98
CA GLY A 187 26.83 25.46 -11.44
C GLY A 187 27.99 24.67 -10.81
N GLN A 188 29.21 24.87 -11.30
CA GLN A 188 30.40 24.20 -10.75
C GLN A 188 30.66 24.65 -9.29
N ILE A 189 30.81 23.70 -8.37
CA ILE A 189 31.11 23.97 -6.95
C ILE A 189 32.61 23.79 -6.67
N ALA A 190 33.22 24.75 -5.99
CA ALA A 190 34.55 24.63 -5.39
C ALA A 190 34.41 24.27 -3.89
N PRO A 191 35.35 23.53 -3.26
CA PRO A 191 36.75 23.29 -3.65
C PRO A 191 37.04 21.95 -4.35
N PHE A 192 36.01 21.21 -4.76
CA PHE A 192 36.18 19.82 -5.21
C PHE A 192 36.79 19.73 -6.62
N HIS A 193 38.12 19.65 -6.61
CA HIS A 193 39.06 19.19 -7.64
C HIS A 193 38.87 19.73 -9.06
N ASN A 194 39.65 20.77 -9.37
CA ASN A 194 40.00 21.11 -10.74
C ASN A 194 40.98 20.08 -11.31
N ALA A 195 40.47 19.11 -12.09
CA ALA A 195 41.17 18.38 -13.16
C ALA A 195 42.55 17.76 -12.84
N THR A 196 42.86 17.46 -11.57
CA THR A 196 44.13 16.86 -11.17
C THR A 196 44.05 15.34 -11.30
N PRO A 197 45.01 14.69 -11.99
CA PRO A 197 45.01 13.24 -12.16
C PRO A 197 45.11 12.50 -10.83
N ILE A 198 44.29 11.46 -10.66
CA ILE A 198 44.33 10.60 -9.46
C ILE A 198 45.61 9.76 -9.51
N ALA A 199 46.50 9.95 -8.52
CA ALA A 199 47.82 9.33 -8.50
C ALA A 199 47.78 7.89 -7.99
N VAL A 200 47.52 6.92 -8.88
CA VAL A 200 47.38 5.50 -8.51
C VAL A 200 48.58 4.62 -8.84
N GLY A 201 49.69 5.17 -9.33
CA GLY A 201 50.96 4.44 -9.48
C GLY A 201 50.99 3.33 -10.55
N ALA A 202 49.92 3.14 -11.32
CA ALA A 202 49.80 2.27 -12.49
C ALA A 202 48.84 2.92 -13.51
N ASN A 203 48.80 2.43 -14.75
CA ASN A 203 47.83 2.93 -15.73
C ASN A 203 46.44 2.40 -15.37
N VAL A 204 45.44 3.30 -15.26
CA VAL A 204 44.03 2.92 -15.10
C VAL A 204 43.48 2.49 -16.45
N VAL A 205 42.74 1.39 -16.49
CA VAL A 205 42.11 0.86 -17.71
C VAL A 205 40.59 0.83 -17.64
N SER A 206 40.03 0.89 -16.44
CA SER A 206 38.60 0.98 -16.14
C SER A 206 38.42 1.57 -14.74
N SER A 207 37.34 2.29 -14.49
CA SER A 207 37.04 2.87 -13.19
C SER A 207 35.54 3.02 -12.97
N SER A 208 35.07 2.99 -11.72
CA SER A 208 33.67 3.27 -11.32
C SER A 208 33.63 4.16 -10.07
N ILE A 209 32.59 4.98 -9.92
CA ILE A 209 32.42 5.98 -8.85
C ILE A 209 31.11 5.77 -8.07
N ALA A 210 31.17 5.98 -6.75
CA ALA A 210 29.98 6.15 -5.92
C ALA A 210 30.19 7.25 -4.87
N ARG A 211 29.11 7.99 -4.58
CA ARG A 211 29.08 9.09 -3.60
C ARG A 211 28.12 8.76 -2.47
N ALA A 212 28.56 9.01 -1.23
CA ALA A 212 27.73 8.86 -0.04
C ALA A 212 27.08 10.19 0.35
N ASP A 213 25.99 10.11 1.13
CA ASP A 213 25.21 11.29 1.56
C ASP A 213 25.98 12.20 2.52
N ASP A 214 26.98 11.65 3.23
CA ASP A 214 27.92 12.43 4.04
C ASP A 214 28.99 13.19 3.22
N GLY A 215 28.91 13.12 1.89
CA GLY A 215 29.77 13.82 0.94
C GLY A 215 31.09 13.11 0.62
N ARG A 216 31.34 11.91 1.15
CA ARG A 216 32.50 11.10 0.77
C ARG A 216 32.31 10.48 -0.61
N ILE A 217 33.43 10.26 -1.31
CA ILE A 217 33.45 9.62 -2.62
C ILE A 217 34.36 8.40 -2.57
N ALA A 218 33.88 7.29 -3.12
CA ALA A 218 34.64 6.07 -3.33
C ALA A 218 34.84 5.84 -4.83
N LEU A 219 36.07 5.46 -5.22
CA LEU A 219 36.44 5.20 -6.59
C LEU A 219 37.10 3.82 -6.69
N ALA A 220 36.49 2.93 -7.47
CA ALA A 220 37.06 1.64 -7.82
C ALA A 220 37.86 1.78 -9.12
N LEU A 221 39.08 1.23 -9.14
CA LEU A 221 40.05 1.40 -10.21
C LEU A 221 40.63 0.06 -10.64
N GLY A 222 40.38 -0.31 -11.90
CA GLY A 222 41.04 -1.42 -12.57
C GLY A 222 42.32 -0.94 -13.25
N THR A 223 43.44 -1.62 -13.00
CA THR A 223 44.74 -1.21 -13.53
C THR A 223 45.23 -2.10 -14.67
N SER A 224 46.13 -1.59 -15.50
CA SER A 224 46.74 -2.34 -16.62
C SER A 224 47.48 -3.60 -16.19
N ASN A 225 47.84 -3.70 -14.91
CA ASN A 225 48.53 -4.85 -14.33
C ASN A 225 47.56 -5.88 -13.74
N GLY A 226 46.24 -5.63 -13.81
CA GLY A 226 45.19 -6.52 -13.32
C GLY A 226 44.78 -6.28 -11.86
N ASP A 227 45.36 -5.30 -11.15
CA ASP A 227 44.91 -5.01 -9.77
C ASP A 227 43.58 -4.25 -9.77
N ILE A 228 42.73 -4.55 -8.78
CA ILE A 228 41.58 -3.72 -8.39
C ILE A 228 42.00 -2.88 -7.19
N ARG A 229 41.79 -1.57 -7.27
CA ARG A 229 42.18 -0.61 -6.23
C ARG A 229 41.01 0.25 -5.81
N LEU A 230 40.95 0.58 -4.52
CA LEU A 230 39.99 1.51 -3.94
C LEU A 230 40.72 2.81 -3.60
N GLN A 231 40.26 3.92 -4.15
CA GLN A 231 40.68 5.26 -3.81
C GLN A 231 39.49 5.98 -3.16
N ARG A 232 39.71 6.58 -1.98
CA ARG A 232 38.66 7.34 -1.28
C ARG A 232 38.99 8.82 -1.26
N ILE A 233 37.95 9.63 -1.23
CA ILE A 233 38.01 11.07 -1.12
C ILE A 233 37.08 11.47 0.02
N SER A 234 37.62 12.16 1.02
CA SER A 234 36.81 12.68 2.13
C SER A 234 35.81 13.73 1.65
N SER A 235 34.81 14.03 2.47
CA SER A 235 33.87 15.15 2.29
C SER A 235 34.52 16.54 2.31
N SER A 236 35.84 16.63 2.46
CA SER A 236 36.61 17.87 2.29
C SER A 236 37.41 17.92 0.97
N GLY A 237 37.35 16.86 0.17
CA GLY A 237 38.17 16.69 -1.04
C GLY A 237 39.55 16.09 -0.79
N ALA A 238 39.93 15.74 0.44
CA ALA A 238 41.24 15.10 0.66
C ALA A 238 41.25 13.65 0.12
N PHE A 239 42.21 13.34 -0.77
CA PHE A 239 42.48 11.98 -1.24
C PHE A 239 43.12 11.13 -0.13
N SER A 240 42.61 9.91 0.07
CA SER A 240 43.29 8.88 0.86
C SER A 240 44.49 8.30 0.12
N SER A 241 45.29 7.45 0.77
CA SER A 241 46.11 6.50 0.01
C SER A 241 45.21 5.46 -0.66
N TYR A 242 45.59 4.97 -1.83
CA TYR A 242 44.86 3.86 -2.48
C TYR A 242 45.07 2.56 -1.71
N GLN A 243 44.05 1.72 -1.68
CA GLN A 243 44.07 0.38 -1.11
C GLN A 243 43.99 -0.66 -2.24
N ILE A 244 44.70 -1.77 -2.09
CA ILE A 244 44.64 -2.88 -3.03
C ILE A 244 43.52 -3.82 -2.60
N VAL A 245 42.48 -3.91 -3.43
CA VAL A 245 41.26 -4.70 -3.19
C VAL A 245 41.47 -6.13 -3.65
N ASP A 246 42.10 -6.32 -4.80
CA ASP A 246 42.50 -7.64 -5.31
C ASP A 246 43.78 -7.50 -6.16
N THR A 247 44.61 -8.55 -6.17
CA THR A 247 45.80 -8.66 -7.02
C THR A 247 45.73 -9.92 -7.85
N VAL A 248 46.08 -9.82 -9.14
CA VAL A 248 46.18 -11.03 -9.97
C VAL A 248 47.41 -11.83 -9.56
N LEU A 249 47.19 -13.08 -9.15
CA LEU A 249 48.26 -14.06 -8.95
C LEU A 249 48.86 -14.45 -10.32
N ASN A 250 50.10 -14.03 -10.57
CA ASN A 250 51.01 -14.59 -11.57
C ASN A 250 50.77 -14.24 -13.06
N GLY A 251 50.21 -13.07 -13.40
CA GLY A 251 50.37 -12.48 -14.74
C GLY A 251 49.72 -13.22 -15.92
N GLU A 252 48.83 -14.19 -15.66
CA GLU A 252 48.08 -14.93 -16.68
C GLU A 252 46.57 -14.61 -16.70
N GLY A 253 46.10 -13.67 -15.87
CA GLY A 253 44.69 -13.20 -15.85
C GLY A 253 44.56 -11.68 -15.82
N GLN A 254 43.39 -11.17 -16.22
CA GLN A 254 43.02 -9.77 -16.20
C GLN A 254 41.76 -9.60 -15.32
N SER A 255 41.90 -8.97 -14.14
CA SER A 255 40.75 -8.41 -13.42
C SER A 255 40.41 -7.07 -14.05
N LYS A 256 39.17 -6.91 -14.52
CA LYS A 256 38.71 -5.77 -15.30
C LYS A 256 37.30 -5.36 -14.91
N SER A 257 36.93 -4.13 -15.27
CA SER A 257 35.56 -3.61 -15.17
C SER A 257 34.99 -3.65 -13.74
N PRO A 258 35.62 -2.97 -12.77
CA PRO A 258 35.05 -2.89 -11.44
C PRO A 258 33.84 -1.97 -11.41
N ASP A 259 32.86 -2.31 -10.59
CA ASP A 259 31.75 -1.44 -10.22
C ASP A 259 31.64 -1.29 -8.69
N ILE A 260 31.05 -0.19 -8.20
CA ILE A 260 31.06 0.17 -6.78
C ILE A 260 29.75 0.82 -6.35
N ALA A 261 29.25 0.42 -5.17
CA ALA A 261 28.12 1.07 -4.50
C ALA A 261 28.48 1.40 -3.05
N VAL A 262 27.90 2.49 -2.50
CA VAL A 262 28.07 2.93 -1.11
C VAL A 262 26.73 3.22 -0.44
N ASP A 263 26.68 3.09 0.89
CA ASP A 263 25.55 3.47 1.71
C ASP A 263 25.64 4.97 2.09
N ALA A 264 24.62 5.47 2.78
CA ALA A 264 24.56 6.86 3.21
C ALA A 264 25.77 7.30 4.07
N THR A 265 26.44 6.35 4.72
CA THR A 265 27.58 6.60 5.64
C THR A 265 28.96 6.34 5.03
N GLY A 266 29.00 5.84 3.79
CA GLY A 266 30.21 5.55 3.03
C GLY A 266 30.81 4.15 3.24
N ASN A 267 30.11 3.20 3.86
CA ASN A 267 30.47 1.79 3.67
C ASN A 267 30.05 1.37 2.27
N GLY A 268 30.71 0.38 1.68
CA GLY A 268 30.38 0.01 0.31
C GLY A 268 30.84 -1.38 -0.10
N VAL A 269 30.53 -1.71 -1.35
CA VAL A 269 30.87 -2.98 -1.99
C VAL A 269 31.50 -2.69 -3.35
N ILE A 270 32.56 -3.44 -3.67
CA ILE A 270 33.21 -3.41 -4.99
C ILE A 270 32.99 -4.76 -5.64
N VAL A 271 32.50 -4.76 -6.87
CA VAL A 271 32.37 -5.95 -7.72
C VAL A 271 33.32 -5.87 -8.91
N TRP A 272 33.83 -7.00 -9.39
CA TRP A 272 34.69 -7.03 -10.58
C TRP A 272 34.66 -8.38 -11.27
N LEU A 273 35.01 -8.39 -12.57
CA LEU A 273 35.23 -9.61 -13.33
C LEU A 273 36.72 -9.98 -13.30
N GLU A 274 37.01 -11.23 -12.96
CA GLU A 274 38.31 -11.86 -13.15
C GLU A 274 38.24 -12.85 -14.32
N HIS A 275 39.16 -12.71 -15.27
CA HIS A 275 39.27 -13.62 -16.41
C HIS A 275 40.71 -14.07 -16.64
N SER A 276 40.95 -15.38 -16.74
CA SER A 276 42.26 -15.94 -17.07
C SER A 276 42.42 -16.15 -18.58
N VAL A 277 43.59 -15.81 -19.13
CA VAL A 277 43.91 -15.97 -20.55
C VAL A 277 43.79 -17.46 -20.93
N GLY A 278 42.85 -17.77 -21.83
CA GLY A 278 42.60 -19.14 -22.31
C GLY A 278 41.44 -19.89 -21.62
N ASN A 279 40.82 -19.32 -20.58
CA ASN A 279 39.57 -19.83 -20.03
C ASN A 279 38.37 -19.30 -20.85
N PRO A 280 37.44 -20.13 -21.32
CA PRO A 280 36.24 -19.65 -22.02
C PRO A 280 35.22 -18.93 -21.11
N THR A 281 35.42 -18.94 -19.78
CA THR A 281 34.50 -18.34 -18.80
C THR A 281 35.23 -17.44 -17.80
N GLY A 282 34.54 -16.41 -17.30
CA GLY A 282 34.99 -15.49 -16.25
C GLY A 282 34.42 -15.81 -14.87
N ILE A 283 34.90 -15.06 -13.88
CA ILE A 283 34.50 -15.15 -12.46
C ILE A 283 34.14 -13.75 -11.96
N VAL A 284 32.91 -13.55 -11.47
CA VAL A 284 32.54 -12.29 -10.78
C VAL A 284 32.84 -12.43 -9.30
N LYS A 285 33.49 -11.42 -8.72
CA LYS A 285 33.83 -11.35 -7.30
C LYS A 285 33.24 -10.08 -6.70
N ALA A 286 32.88 -10.13 -5.41
CA ALA A 286 32.51 -8.95 -4.63
C ALA A 286 33.27 -8.88 -3.30
N ARG A 287 33.56 -7.64 -2.85
CA ARG A 287 34.24 -7.37 -1.60
C ARG A 287 33.74 -6.07 -0.96
N ARG A 288 33.27 -6.15 0.29
CA ARG A 288 32.87 -4.98 1.07
C ARG A 288 34.05 -4.24 1.69
N PHE A 289 33.84 -2.95 1.90
CA PHE A 289 34.71 -2.06 2.65
C PHE A 289 33.90 -1.20 3.63
N ALA A 290 34.45 -0.98 4.82
CA ALA A 290 33.86 -0.04 5.77
C ALA A 290 34.23 1.41 5.39
N ALA A 291 33.50 2.39 5.90
CA ALA A 291 33.74 3.82 5.64
C ALA A 291 35.17 4.27 6.02
N ASN A 292 35.79 3.60 7.00
CA ASN A 292 37.17 3.81 7.41
C ASN A 292 38.22 3.18 6.44
N GLY A 293 37.77 2.34 5.50
CA GLY A 293 38.54 1.66 4.46
C GLY A 293 38.95 0.23 4.80
N ASP A 294 38.45 -0.34 5.89
CA ASP A 294 38.76 -1.73 6.22
C ASP A 294 38.06 -2.67 5.23
N LEU A 295 38.85 -3.52 4.56
CA LEU A 295 38.35 -4.47 3.58
C LEU A 295 37.93 -5.77 4.26
N SER A 296 36.68 -6.21 4.02
CA SER A 296 36.21 -7.54 4.43
C SER A 296 36.91 -8.65 3.64
N PRO A 297 36.86 -9.93 4.04
CA PRO A 297 37.21 -11.04 3.15
C PRO A 297 36.37 -11.01 1.85
N THR A 298 36.77 -11.74 0.79
CA THR A 298 35.92 -11.89 -0.41
C THR A 298 34.61 -12.57 -0.01
N GLN A 299 33.48 -11.94 -0.30
CA GLN A 299 32.16 -12.38 0.18
C GLN A 299 31.35 -13.12 -0.87
N PHE A 300 31.62 -12.89 -2.16
CA PHE A 300 30.87 -13.52 -3.26
C PHE A 300 31.81 -13.91 -4.40
N VAL A 301 31.54 -15.07 -5.00
CA VAL A 301 32.21 -15.61 -6.18
C VAL A 301 31.19 -16.34 -7.07
N ALA A 302 30.93 -15.82 -8.27
CA ALA A 302 30.16 -16.51 -9.32
C ALA A 302 31.08 -16.97 -10.45
N THR A 303 30.88 -18.21 -10.93
CA THR A 303 31.71 -18.85 -11.97
C THR A 303 30.90 -19.19 -13.21
N GLY A 304 31.54 -19.21 -14.39
CA GLY A 304 30.84 -19.51 -15.65
C GLY A 304 30.28 -18.27 -16.35
N VAL A 305 30.70 -17.09 -15.92
CA VAL A 305 30.29 -15.78 -16.43
C VAL A 305 30.85 -15.57 -17.84
N LEU A 306 30.16 -14.81 -18.69
CA LEU A 306 30.69 -14.47 -20.01
C LEU A 306 31.98 -13.63 -19.88
N PRO A 307 33.05 -13.91 -20.64
CA PRO A 307 34.33 -13.19 -20.53
C PRO A 307 34.29 -11.67 -20.82
N GLY A 308 33.19 -11.18 -21.39
CA GLY A 308 32.98 -9.77 -21.73
C GLY A 308 32.00 -9.03 -20.81
N THR A 309 31.48 -9.69 -19.76
CA THR A 309 30.50 -9.13 -18.83
C THR A 309 31.07 -7.95 -18.05
N GLN A 310 30.27 -6.91 -17.87
CA GLN A 310 30.49 -5.86 -16.88
C GLN A 310 29.51 -6.08 -15.72
N PRO A 311 29.97 -6.60 -14.56
CA PRO A 311 29.07 -6.75 -13.42
C PRO A 311 28.70 -5.37 -12.85
N THR A 312 27.44 -5.20 -12.46
CA THR A 312 26.95 -3.96 -11.83
C THR A 312 26.44 -4.24 -10.42
N VAL A 313 26.47 -3.23 -9.54
CA VAL A 313 26.07 -3.38 -8.14
C VAL A 313 25.32 -2.16 -7.61
N ALA A 314 24.27 -2.41 -6.84
CA ALA A 314 23.59 -1.41 -6.02
C ALA A 314 23.50 -1.89 -4.58
N MET A 315 23.43 -0.97 -3.61
CA MET A 315 23.37 -1.27 -2.18
C MET A 315 22.35 -0.39 -1.49
N THR A 316 21.56 -0.95 -0.57
CA THR A 316 20.58 -0.23 0.23
C THR A 316 21.22 0.84 1.10
N ARG A 317 20.45 1.88 1.43
CA ARG A 317 20.94 3.07 2.14
C ARG A 317 21.38 2.81 3.56
N ASP A 318 20.80 1.81 4.20
CA ASP A 318 21.21 1.31 5.52
C ASP A 318 22.52 0.48 5.49
N GLY A 319 23.07 0.23 4.29
CA GLY A 319 24.23 -0.63 4.07
C GLY A 319 23.97 -2.10 4.43
N GLY A 320 22.70 -2.47 4.53
CA GLY A 320 22.17 -3.77 4.91
C GLY A 320 22.28 -4.81 3.82
N SER A 321 21.85 -4.49 2.60
CA SER A 321 21.69 -5.43 1.51
C SER A 321 22.31 -4.90 0.20
N PHE A 322 22.78 -5.79 -0.67
CA PHE A 322 23.24 -5.40 -2.01
C PHE A 322 22.85 -6.43 -3.07
N LEU A 323 22.67 -5.93 -4.29
CA LEU A 323 22.32 -6.72 -5.48
C LEU A 323 23.42 -6.59 -6.51
N VAL A 324 23.93 -7.73 -7.01
CA VAL A 324 24.93 -7.79 -8.09
C VAL A 324 24.28 -8.41 -9.31
N THR A 325 24.37 -7.78 -10.47
CA THR A 325 23.87 -8.34 -11.74
C THR A 325 25.01 -8.59 -12.72
N PHE A 326 24.89 -9.65 -13.54
CA PHE A 326 25.92 -10.05 -14.50
C PHE A 326 25.37 -10.96 -15.61
N GLU A 327 26.05 -10.98 -16.76
CA GLU A 327 25.71 -11.90 -17.85
C GLU A 327 26.41 -13.26 -17.72
N ARG A 328 25.65 -14.35 -17.85
CA ARG A 328 26.16 -15.72 -17.82
C ARG A 328 25.64 -16.54 -19.01
N ALA A 329 26.45 -17.47 -19.50
CA ALA A 329 25.99 -18.43 -20.51
C ALA A 329 25.50 -19.72 -19.85
N THR A 330 24.20 -20.00 -19.96
CA THR A 330 23.58 -21.23 -19.45
C THR A 330 22.96 -21.97 -20.63
N ASN A 331 23.31 -23.24 -20.84
CA ASN A 331 22.77 -24.10 -21.92
C ASN A 331 22.84 -23.55 -23.37
N GLY A 332 23.67 -22.55 -23.65
CA GLY A 332 23.84 -21.95 -24.98
C GLY A 332 23.04 -20.67 -25.23
N THR A 333 22.30 -20.18 -24.23
CA THR A 333 21.70 -18.84 -24.18
C THR A 333 22.54 -17.91 -23.30
N ASN A 334 22.53 -16.61 -23.62
CA ASN A 334 23.16 -15.57 -22.80
C ASN A 334 22.09 -15.02 -21.87
N ASN A 335 22.23 -15.20 -20.57
CA ASN A 335 21.23 -14.81 -19.58
C ASN A 335 21.76 -13.67 -18.72
N VAL A 336 20.88 -12.79 -18.27
CA VAL A 336 21.16 -11.87 -17.16
C VAL A 336 20.78 -12.57 -15.87
N GLU A 337 21.75 -12.73 -14.97
CA GLU A 337 21.60 -13.31 -13.65
C GLU A 337 21.83 -12.25 -12.57
N PHE A 338 21.25 -12.47 -11.39
CA PHE A 338 21.48 -11.64 -10.22
C PHE A 338 21.89 -12.48 -9.02
N VAL A 339 22.61 -11.83 -8.10
CA VAL A 339 22.88 -12.35 -6.77
C VAL A 339 22.57 -11.27 -5.74
N ARG A 340 21.63 -11.60 -4.85
CA ARG A 340 21.24 -10.73 -3.74
C ARG A 340 21.88 -11.24 -2.45
N MET A 341 22.42 -10.31 -1.67
CA MET A 341 22.90 -10.56 -0.31
C MET A 341 22.05 -9.74 0.65
N VAL A 342 21.21 -10.40 1.45
CA VAL A 342 20.28 -9.78 2.40
C VAL A 342 20.79 -10.00 3.83
N ARG A 343 20.78 -8.96 4.66
CA ARG A 343 21.13 -9.06 6.09
C ARG A 343 19.95 -9.68 6.86
N HIS A 344 20.20 -10.79 7.57
CA HIS A 344 19.17 -11.49 8.35
C HIS A 344 19.57 -11.57 9.82
N GLY A 345 18.91 -10.80 10.70
CA GLY A 345 18.99 -10.95 12.16
C GLY A 345 20.41 -11.08 12.76
N GLY A 346 21.30 -10.10 12.51
CA GLY A 346 22.71 -10.13 12.90
C GLY A 346 23.64 -9.72 11.75
N ASP A 347 24.94 -10.08 11.83
CA ASP A 347 25.93 -9.90 10.76
C ASP A 347 25.86 -11.01 9.67
N ASP A 348 24.88 -11.92 9.74
CA ASP A 348 24.73 -13.03 8.79
C ASP A 348 23.96 -12.60 7.52
N PHE A 349 24.41 -13.10 6.36
CA PHE A 349 23.86 -12.78 5.04
C PHE A 349 23.28 -14.02 4.36
N VAL A 350 22.08 -13.90 3.80
CA VAL A 350 21.48 -14.92 2.94
C VAL A 350 21.75 -14.57 1.48
N ARG A 351 22.27 -15.55 0.73
CA ARG A 351 22.54 -15.43 -0.72
C ARG A 351 21.35 -15.99 -1.49
N GLY A 352 20.70 -15.14 -2.28
CA GLY A 352 19.75 -15.54 -3.33
C GLY A 352 20.42 -15.42 -4.70
N GLU A 353 20.22 -16.40 -5.59
CA GLU A 353 20.64 -16.33 -7.00
C GLU A 353 19.43 -16.58 -7.91
N GLY A 354 19.28 -15.80 -8.97
CA GLY A 354 18.17 -15.95 -9.92
C GLY A 354 18.53 -15.51 -11.34
N ILE A 355 17.69 -15.88 -12.31
CA ILE A 355 17.79 -15.43 -13.70
C ILE A 355 16.78 -14.30 -13.89
N LEU A 356 17.24 -13.10 -14.24
CA LEU A 356 16.35 -11.97 -14.55
C LEU A 356 15.78 -12.07 -15.97
N SER A 357 16.57 -12.56 -16.93
CA SER A 357 16.12 -12.69 -18.32
C SER A 357 17.00 -13.63 -19.15
N ASP A 358 16.35 -14.42 -20.00
CA ASP A 358 16.98 -15.27 -21.01
C ASP A 358 17.26 -14.51 -22.30
N ASN A 359 18.42 -14.73 -22.91
CA ASN A 359 18.87 -14.05 -24.13
C ASN A 359 19.05 -12.51 -23.99
N ALA A 360 19.22 -12.03 -22.77
CA ALA A 360 19.49 -10.63 -22.44
C ALA A 360 20.99 -10.33 -22.23
N GLN A 361 21.36 -9.05 -22.40
CA GLN A 361 22.72 -8.55 -22.23
C GLN A 361 22.72 -7.16 -21.59
N ARG A 362 23.89 -6.76 -21.06
CA ARG A 362 24.20 -5.43 -20.51
C ARG A 362 23.29 -4.98 -19.37
N PRO A 363 23.26 -5.73 -18.24
CA PRO A 363 22.42 -5.35 -17.13
C PRO A 363 23.00 -4.16 -16.36
N ASP A 364 22.14 -3.26 -15.90
CA ASP A 364 22.46 -2.17 -14.98
C ASP A 364 21.50 -2.19 -13.79
N VAL A 365 21.96 -1.78 -12.61
CA VAL A 365 21.17 -1.86 -11.37
C VAL A 365 21.29 -0.57 -10.57
N SER A 366 20.16 -0.07 -10.08
CA SER A 366 20.07 1.07 -9.17
C SER A 366 19.24 0.69 -7.93
N VAL A 367 19.28 1.53 -6.90
CA VAL A 367 18.45 1.39 -5.70
C VAL A 367 17.62 2.66 -5.52
N SER A 368 16.34 2.52 -5.17
CA SER A 368 15.45 3.64 -4.87
C SER A 368 15.62 4.12 -3.44
N GLY A 369 15.06 5.30 -3.13
CA GLY A 369 15.06 5.81 -1.76
C GLY A 369 14.23 5.01 -0.75
N LEU A 370 13.43 4.06 -1.24
CA LEU A 370 12.66 3.08 -0.46
C LEU A 370 13.39 1.73 -0.33
N ASP A 371 14.69 1.67 -0.67
CA ASP A 371 15.52 0.46 -0.67
C ASP A 371 15.07 -0.64 -1.67
N GLU A 372 14.41 -0.24 -2.75
CA GLU A 372 13.98 -1.13 -3.84
C GLU A 372 15.05 -1.18 -4.95
N PHE A 373 15.36 -2.37 -5.47
CA PHE A 373 16.34 -2.50 -6.55
C PHE A 373 15.67 -2.39 -7.92
N VAL A 374 16.17 -1.51 -8.80
CA VAL A 374 15.67 -1.37 -10.17
C VAL A 374 16.74 -1.84 -11.14
N THR A 375 16.42 -2.86 -11.94
CA THR A 375 17.34 -3.43 -12.93
C THR A 375 16.86 -3.16 -14.35
N THR A 376 17.80 -2.83 -15.24
CA THR A 376 17.55 -2.68 -16.68
C THR A 376 18.43 -3.63 -17.48
N TYR A 377 17.94 -4.15 -18.60
CA TYR A 377 18.70 -5.01 -19.51
C TYR A 377 18.16 -4.94 -20.93
N ILE A 378 18.95 -5.42 -21.90
CA ILE A 378 18.56 -5.46 -23.32
C ILE A 378 18.22 -6.90 -23.70
N ASP A 379 16.97 -7.13 -24.08
CA ASP A 379 16.48 -8.42 -24.58
C ASP A 379 16.57 -8.49 -26.11
N ARG A 380 17.14 -9.60 -26.61
CA ARG A 380 17.28 -9.89 -28.05
C ARG A 380 16.30 -10.96 -28.56
N ALA A 381 15.29 -11.34 -27.78
CA ALA A 381 14.29 -12.34 -28.15
C ALA A 381 13.29 -11.83 -29.22
N ASN A 382 12.93 -12.71 -30.17
CA ASN A 382 12.00 -12.39 -31.25
C ASN A 382 10.53 -12.61 -30.81
N GLY A 383 9.94 -11.65 -30.12
CA GLY A 383 8.49 -11.57 -29.89
C GLY A 383 7.94 -12.55 -28.84
N GLU A 384 7.12 -11.98 -27.96
CA GLU A 384 6.55 -12.51 -26.70
C GLU A 384 7.54 -12.51 -25.52
N PRO A 385 7.26 -11.75 -24.43
CA PRO A 385 8.01 -11.87 -23.19
C PRO A 385 7.77 -13.26 -22.61
N THR A 386 8.83 -14.06 -22.53
CA THR A 386 8.82 -15.32 -21.80
C THR A 386 8.82 -15.01 -20.31
N ARG A 387 7.64 -15.02 -19.68
CA ARG A 387 7.52 -15.13 -18.22
C ARG A 387 8.31 -16.36 -17.74
N ARG A 388 9.13 -16.20 -16.69
CA ARG A 388 9.18 -17.05 -15.48
C ARG A 388 10.60 -17.44 -14.93
N TYR A 389 10.59 -17.76 -13.63
CA TYR A 389 11.26 -18.86 -12.88
C TYR A 389 12.58 -18.64 -12.15
N ASN A 390 12.50 -18.03 -10.96
CA ASN A 390 13.10 -18.46 -9.69
C ASN A 390 13.13 -17.22 -8.77
N ASP A 391 12.05 -16.98 -8.04
CA ASP A 391 12.04 -16.07 -6.91
C ASP A 391 12.11 -16.90 -5.59
N PHE A 392 12.33 -16.24 -4.45
CA PHE A 392 12.61 -16.91 -3.15
C PHE A 392 11.48 -16.66 -2.14
N ASP A 393 10.37 -16.17 -2.66
CA ASP A 393 9.11 -15.83 -2.02
C ASP A 393 8.03 -16.75 -2.58
N PHE A 394 6.94 -16.90 -1.82
CA PHE A 394 5.84 -17.77 -2.23
C PHE A 394 5.05 -17.13 -3.38
N GLU A 395 5.02 -17.77 -4.56
CA GLU A 395 4.29 -17.26 -5.75
C GLU A 395 3.07 -18.12 -6.11
N ILE A 396 1.89 -17.50 -6.30
CA ILE A 396 0.73 -18.18 -6.90
C ILE A 396 0.69 -17.89 -8.42
N GLN A 397 1.01 -18.90 -9.21
CA GLN A 397 0.97 -18.85 -10.66
C GLN A 397 -0.46 -19.04 -11.17
N LEU A 398 -0.97 -18.07 -11.93
CA LEU A 398 -2.31 -18.13 -12.52
C LEU A 398 -2.27 -18.55 -14.00
N ASN A 399 -3.09 -19.53 -14.37
CA ASN A 399 -3.32 -19.92 -15.75
C ASN A 399 -4.79 -19.71 -16.13
N PHE A 400 -5.08 -18.64 -16.87
CA PHE A 400 -6.43 -18.32 -17.33
C PHE A 400 -6.79 -19.12 -18.58
N ILE A 401 -7.89 -19.86 -18.51
CA ILE A 401 -8.38 -20.71 -19.60
C ILE A 401 -9.62 -20.02 -20.20
N ASP A 402 -9.51 -19.57 -21.45
CA ASP A 402 -10.62 -19.02 -22.23
C ASP A 402 -11.59 -20.14 -22.67
N THR A 403 -12.87 -19.80 -22.80
CA THR A 403 -13.92 -20.75 -23.25
C THR A 403 -14.36 -20.36 -24.66
N GLU A 404 -14.21 -21.26 -25.65
CA GLU A 404 -14.62 -21.00 -27.05
C GLU A 404 -15.76 -21.94 -27.51
N GLY A 405 -16.89 -21.37 -27.95
CA GLY A 405 -17.95 -22.03 -28.73
C GLY A 405 -19.30 -22.24 -28.03
N ASP A 406 -20.33 -22.56 -28.84
CA ASP A 406 -21.66 -23.05 -28.42
C ASP A 406 -21.53 -24.49 -27.87
N ILE A 407 -21.65 -24.64 -26.54
CA ILE A 407 -21.40 -25.91 -25.85
C ILE A 407 -22.72 -26.67 -25.58
N ASP A 408 -23.87 -26.00 -25.57
CA ASP A 408 -25.17 -26.61 -25.25
C ASP A 408 -26.06 -26.89 -26.49
N GLY A 409 -25.71 -26.32 -27.65
CA GLY A 409 -26.37 -26.51 -28.93
C GLY A 409 -27.66 -25.70 -29.10
N ASP A 410 -27.87 -24.64 -28.30
CA ASP A 410 -29.02 -23.74 -28.39
C ASP A 410 -28.87 -22.67 -29.50
N GLY A 411 -27.63 -22.44 -29.95
CA GLY A 411 -27.27 -21.53 -31.03
C GLY A 411 -26.70 -20.17 -30.60
N ASP A 412 -26.45 -19.94 -29.31
CA ASP A 412 -25.78 -18.76 -28.78
C ASP A 412 -24.24 -18.94 -28.73
N ASP A 413 -23.50 -17.83 -28.75
CA ASP A 413 -22.03 -17.82 -28.71
C ASP A 413 -21.57 -17.63 -27.25
N ASP A 414 -21.50 -18.72 -26.49
CA ASP A 414 -21.10 -18.77 -25.07
C ASP A 414 -19.58 -18.57 -24.85
N THR A 415 -18.96 -17.75 -25.70
CA THR A 415 -17.53 -17.53 -25.69
C THR A 415 -17.17 -16.47 -24.64
N HIS A 416 -16.58 -16.89 -23.52
CA HIS A 416 -15.99 -15.96 -22.54
C HIS A 416 -14.49 -15.83 -22.71
N PHE A 417 -14.05 -14.59 -22.91
CA PHE A 417 -12.64 -14.20 -22.90
C PHE A 417 -12.35 -13.39 -21.65
N TRP A 418 -11.36 -13.80 -20.87
CA TRP A 418 -10.96 -13.08 -19.67
C TRP A 418 -10.56 -11.63 -19.99
N THR A 419 -11.27 -10.67 -19.40
CA THR A 419 -10.91 -9.26 -19.46
C THR A 419 -9.70 -8.96 -18.56
N GLU A 420 -8.95 -7.89 -18.84
CA GLU A 420 -7.83 -7.52 -17.97
C GLU A 420 -8.31 -7.09 -16.58
N GLU A 421 -9.47 -6.46 -16.46
CA GLU A 421 -10.04 -6.06 -15.17
C GLU A 421 -10.37 -7.28 -14.28
N GLU A 422 -10.92 -8.35 -14.85
CA GLU A 422 -11.17 -9.60 -14.11
C GLU A 422 -9.86 -10.26 -13.69
N LYS A 423 -8.86 -10.31 -14.59
CA LYS A 423 -7.53 -10.85 -14.27
C LYS A 423 -6.87 -10.06 -13.15
N ASP A 424 -6.97 -8.73 -13.16
CA ASP A 424 -6.42 -7.86 -12.11
C ASP A 424 -7.05 -8.14 -10.75
N ARG A 425 -8.34 -8.47 -10.69
CA ARG A 425 -9.01 -8.86 -9.44
C ARG A 425 -8.56 -10.23 -8.92
N VAL A 426 -8.36 -11.21 -9.80
CA VAL A 426 -7.79 -12.51 -9.42
C VAL A 426 -6.33 -12.36 -8.96
N ARG A 427 -5.56 -11.46 -9.60
CA ARG A 427 -4.21 -11.07 -9.15
C ARG A 427 -4.26 -10.37 -7.79
N ALA A 428 -5.22 -9.49 -7.53
CA ALA A 428 -5.35 -8.84 -6.21
C ALA A 428 -5.65 -9.84 -5.08
N ALA A 429 -6.48 -10.87 -5.36
CA ALA A 429 -6.70 -11.97 -4.42
C ALA A 429 -5.42 -12.78 -4.16
N THR A 430 -4.62 -13.00 -5.21
CA THR A 430 -3.30 -13.63 -5.12
C THR A 430 -2.38 -12.85 -4.17
N SER A 431 -2.26 -11.53 -4.38
CA SER A 431 -1.42 -10.67 -3.54
C SER A 431 -1.84 -10.67 -2.06
N ARG A 432 -3.14 -10.82 -1.76
CA ARG A 432 -3.61 -10.95 -0.36
C ARG A 432 -3.10 -12.21 0.33
N TRP A 433 -3.06 -13.33 -0.38
CA TRP A 433 -2.53 -14.58 0.16
C TRP A 433 -0.99 -14.59 0.23
N GLU A 434 -0.32 -14.04 -0.78
CA GLU A 434 1.14 -13.90 -0.80
C GLU A 434 1.64 -12.98 0.32
N ALA A 435 0.86 -11.97 0.71
CA ALA A 435 1.20 -11.08 1.83
C ALA A 435 1.29 -11.79 3.19
N VAL A 436 0.63 -12.96 3.37
CA VAL A 436 0.65 -13.72 4.62
C VAL A 436 1.47 -15.01 4.55
N ILE A 437 1.94 -15.41 3.37
CA ILE A 437 2.77 -16.61 3.17
C ILE A 437 4.18 -16.16 2.78
N SER A 438 5.14 -16.33 3.68
CA SER A 438 6.48 -15.74 3.56
C SER A 438 7.58 -16.73 3.19
N GLY A 439 7.28 -18.04 3.11
CA GLY A 439 8.28 -19.06 2.75
C GLY A 439 7.92 -19.83 1.48
N ASP A 440 8.91 -19.87 0.59
CA ASP A 440 8.99 -20.68 -0.63
C ASP A 440 8.77 -22.19 -0.36
N LEU A 441 8.07 -22.86 -1.28
CA LEU A 441 7.79 -24.28 -1.32
C LEU A 441 8.61 -24.99 -2.40
N PRO A 442 9.03 -26.25 -2.16
CA PRO A 442 9.78 -27.00 -3.15
C PRO A 442 9.10 -27.09 -4.53
N ASN A 443 9.84 -26.67 -5.55
CA ASN A 443 9.50 -26.78 -6.96
C ASN A 443 9.05 -28.20 -7.39
N VAL A 444 8.01 -28.29 -8.21
CA VAL A 444 7.46 -29.56 -8.74
C VAL A 444 7.50 -29.58 -10.27
N ILE A 445 7.88 -30.71 -10.87
CA ILE A 445 7.86 -30.86 -12.33
C ILE A 445 6.56 -31.53 -12.77
N ARG A 446 5.73 -30.83 -13.55
CA ARG A 446 4.44 -31.32 -14.07
C ARG A 446 4.36 -31.15 -15.58
N ASN A 447 4.04 -32.23 -16.31
CA ASN A 447 3.97 -32.26 -17.78
C ASN A 447 5.21 -31.74 -18.54
N GLY A 448 6.38 -31.67 -17.88
CA GLY A 448 7.62 -31.15 -18.44
C GLY A 448 7.87 -29.66 -18.16
N GLU A 449 6.97 -28.99 -17.44
CA GLU A 449 7.12 -27.63 -16.93
C GLU A 449 7.42 -27.65 -15.43
N ILE A 450 8.12 -26.61 -14.95
CA ILE A 450 8.41 -26.40 -13.52
C ILE A 450 7.25 -25.58 -12.95
N VAL A 451 6.66 -26.04 -11.86
CA VAL A 451 5.69 -25.29 -11.05
C VAL A 451 6.43 -24.84 -9.79
N ASP A 452 6.64 -23.53 -9.70
CA ASP A 452 7.07 -22.85 -8.47
C ASP A 452 5.83 -22.66 -7.59
N ASP A 453 5.95 -22.98 -6.30
CA ASP A 453 4.92 -22.79 -5.28
C ASP A 453 3.49 -23.30 -5.55
N LEU A 454 2.65 -22.58 -6.27
CA LEU A 454 1.30 -23.05 -6.56
C LEU A 454 0.85 -22.59 -7.95
N LEU A 455 0.52 -23.53 -8.82
CA LEU A 455 -0.19 -23.23 -10.06
C LEU A 455 -1.69 -23.39 -9.86
N ILE A 456 -2.47 -22.35 -10.17
CA ILE A 456 -3.93 -22.36 -10.16
C ILE A 456 -4.46 -22.18 -11.59
N ASP A 457 -5.16 -23.20 -12.09
CA ASP A 457 -5.91 -23.12 -13.34
C ASP A 457 -7.26 -22.42 -13.08
N VAL A 458 -7.50 -21.30 -13.76
CA VAL A 458 -8.68 -20.46 -13.61
C VAL A 458 -9.53 -20.56 -14.88
N SER A 459 -10.78 -21.02 -14.77
CA SER A 459 -11.63 -21.29 -15.94
C SER A 459 -13.11 -20.96 -15.72
N TRP A 460 -13.88 -20.92 -16.82
CA TRP A 460 -15.33 -20.82 -16.80
C TRP A 460 -15.98 -22.15 -17.26
N GLN A 461 -17.01 -22.64 -16.57
CA GLN A 461 -17.81 -23.81 -16.99
C GLN A 461 -19.30 -23.69 -16.65
N GLN A 462 -20.16 -24.40 -17.41
CA GLN A 462 -21.57 -24.62 -17.08
C GLN A 462 -21.81 -26.05 -16.52
N GLU A 463 -22.69 -26.14 -15.52
CA GLU A 463 -23.30 -27.35 -14.92
C GLU A 463 -22.37 -28.46 -14.40
N ALA A 464 -22.22 -28.51 -13.07
CA ALA A 464 -22.27 -29.78 -12.35
C ALA A 464 -23.53 -29.77 -11.46
N THR A 465 -24.49 -30.66 -11.75
CA THR A 465 -25.68 -30.85 -10.91
C THR A 465 -25.32 -31.43 -9.54
N PHE A 466 -25.25 -30.63 -8.48
CA PHE A 466 -25.20 -31.04 -7.07
C PHE A 466 -25.68 -29.81 -6.26
N ASP A 467 -26.53 -29.81 -5.23
CA ASP A 467 -27.30 -30.82 -4.52
C ASP A 467 -28.76 -30.39 -4.19
N GLY A 468 -29.40 -29.48 -4.92
CA GLY A 468 -30.88 -29.48 -5.01
C GLY A 468 -31.69 -28.72 -3.96
N ASP A 469 -31.11 -27.73 -3.26
CA ASP A 469 -31.88 -26.87 -2.35
C ASP A 469 -32.00 -25.38 -2.78
N GLY A 470 -31.48 -25.00 -3.95
CA GLY A 470 -31.80 -23.70 -4.56
C GLY A 470 -31.27 -22.45 -3.85
N ASN A 471 -30.25 -22.59 -2.99
CA ASN A 471 -29.45 -21.48 -2.48
C ASN A 471 -28.13 -21.43 -3.27
N LEU A 472 -27.92 -20.37 -4.03
CA LEU A 472 -26.73 -20.13 -4.89
C LEU A 472 -25.43 -19.82 -4.11
N ILE A 473 -25.29 -20.30 -2.87
CA ILE A 473 -24.10 -20.08 -2.02
C ILE A 473 -23.52 -21.40 -1.50
N ASP A 474 -24.23 -22.53 -1.60
CA ASP A 474 -23.64 -23.86 -1.29
C ASP A 474 -22.79 -24.41 -2.46
N ASP A 475 -22.60 -23.62 -3.54
CA ASP A 475 -21.82 -23.99 -4.74
C ASP A 475 -20.96 -22.82 -5.28
N GLY A 476 -20.12 -22.24 -4.44
CA GLY A 476 -19.03 -21.34 -4.87
C GLY A 476 -18.08 -22.02 -5.88
N PRO A 477 -17.28 -21.25 -6.66
CA PRO A 477 -16.35 -21.78 -7.66
C PRO A 477 -15.51 -22.93 -7.13
N LEU A 478 -15.79 -24.17 -7.56
CA LEU A 478 -15.20 -25.39 -7.00
C LEU A 478 -13.66 -25.39 -7.01
N ALA A 479 -13.03 -24.98 -5.90
CA ALA A 479 -11.59 -25.07 -5.75
C ALA A 479 -11.15 -26.47 -5.28
N PHE A 480 -10.94 -27.38 -6.24
CA PHE A 480 -10.53 -28.75 -5.95
C PHE A 480 -9.00 -28.89 -5.79
N ALA A 481 -8.54 -29.16 -4.57
CA ALA A 481 -7.18 -29.69 -4.35
C ALA A 481 -7.09 -31.23 -4.49
N SER A 482 -8.19 -31.98 -4.35
CA SER A 482 -8.10 -33.41 -3.97
C SER A 482 -8.67 -34.48 -4.92
N TYR A 483 -9.23 -34.15 -6.10
CA TYR A 483 -9.82 -35.20 -6.97
C TYR A 483 -8.84 -35.89 -7.94
N TYR A 484 -7.61 -35.38 -8.10
CA TYR A 484 -6.59 -35.99 -8.95
C TYR A 484 -5.31 -36.24 -8.15
N GLY A 485 -4.81 -37.48 -8.17
CA GLY A 485 -3.66 -37.94 -7.40
C GLY A 485 -2.30 -37.28 -7.72
N ASP A 486 -2.29 -36.18 -8.46
CA ASP A 486 -1.10 -35.44 -8.95
C ASP A 486 -1.10 -33.95 -8.51
N SER A 487 -1.96 -33.55 -7.56
CA SER A 487 -2.12 -32.14 -7.13
C SER A 487 -1.38 -31.76 -5.84
N LEU A 488 -0.86 -32.73 -5.07
CA LEU A 488 -0.12 -32.50 -3.83
C LEU A 488 1.37 -32.81 -4.00
N ARG A 489 2.21 -32.12 -3.22
CA ARG A 489 3.64 -32.38 -3.14
C ARG A 489 3.92 -33.72 -2.44
N GLU A 490 4.76 -34.57 -3.05
CA GLU A 490 5.07 -35.93 -2.55
C GLU A 490 5.67 -35.99 -1.12
N ASN A 491 6.19 -34.89 -0.57
CA ASN A 491 6.93 -34.88 0.71
C ASN A 491 6.42 -33.91 1.79
N VAL A 492 5.57 -32.93 1.43
CA VAL A 492 5.09 -31.88 2.36
C VAL A 492 3.56 -31.90 2.45
N GLU A 493 2.86 -32.64 1.58
CA GLU A 493 1.39 -32.75 1.52
C GLU A 493 0.65 -31.43 1.26
N LEU A 494 1.39 -30.35 0.94
CA LEU A 494 0.85 -29.08 0.47
C LEU A 494 0.50 -29.11 -1.03
N PRO A 495 -0.50 -28.34 -1.51
CA PRO A 495 -0.90 -28.32 -2.90
C PRO A 495 0.18 -27.75 -3.80
N SER A 496 0.52 -28.45 -4.89
CA SER A 496 1.31 -27.91 -6.00
C SER A 496 0.44 -27.49 -7.18
N HIS A 497 -0.86 -27.83 -7.17
CA HIS A 497 -1.79 -27.47 -8.21
C HIS A 497 -3.22 -27.29 -7.69
N GLY A 498 -3.81 -26.13 -7.91
CA GLY A 498 -5.19 -25.81 -7.63
C GLY A 498 -6.02 -25.61 -8.90
N TYR A 499 -7.33 -25.62 -8.75
CA TYR A 499 -8.28 -25.25 -9.80
C TYR A 499 -9.22 -24.21 -9.21
N MET A 500 -9.66 -23.22 -9.98
CA MET A 500 -10.78 -22.34 -9.66
C MET A 500 -11.69 -22.26 -10.88
N VAL A 501 -12.98 -22.56 -10.70
CA VAL A 501 -13.93 -22.66 -11.81
C VAL A 501 -15.14 -21.76 -11.57
N TYR A 502 -15.22 -20.66 -12.30
CA TYR A 502 -16.36 -19.74 -12.26
C TYR A 502 -17.49 -20.25 -13.17
N ASN A 503 -18.74 -19.92 -12.86
CA ASN A 503 -19.91 -20.27 -13.67
C ASN A 503 -20.52 -19.03 -14.33
N THR A 504 -21.12 -19.14 -15.51
CA THR A 504 -21.67 -18.01 -16.29
C THR A 504 -22.82 -17.24 -15.60
N TYR A 505 -23.34 -17.77 -14.49
CA TYR A 505 -24.26 -17.03 -13.60
C TYR A 505 -23.53 -15.97 -12.75
N PHE A 506 -22.22 -16.13 -12.53
CA PHE A 506 -21.36 -15.22 -11.77
C PHE A 506 -21.00 -13.93 -12.53
N GLU A 507 -20.92 -13.98 -13.86
CA GLU A 507 -20.71 -12.81 -14.74
C GLU A 507 -21.91 -11.85 -14.72
N PHE A 508 -23.11 -12.39 -14.53
CA PHE A 508 -24.34 -11.61 -14.46
C PHE A 508 -24.43 -10.73 -13.21
N ASP A 509 -23.71 -11.05 -12.12
CA ASP A 509 -23.69 -10.26 -10.88
C ASP A 509 -22.51 -9.26 -10.83
N ALA A 510 -21.32 -9.62 -11.33
CA ALA A 510 -20.10 -8.83 -11.14
C ALA A 510 -19.97 -7.59 -12.04
N ASN A 511 -20.51 -7.63 -13.27
CA ASN A 511 -20.42 -6.52 -14.24
C ASN A 511 -21.67 -5.63 -14.28
N TRP A 512 -22.79 -6.05 -13.68
CA TRP A 512 -24.08 -5.35 -13.79
C TRP A 512 -24.49 -4.51 -12.55
N LEU A 513 -23.90 -4.78 -11.38
CA LEU A 513 -24.17 -4.07 -10.12
C LEU A 513 -23.14 -2.97 -9.78
N GLY A 514 -22.08 -2.85 -10.58
CA GLY A 514 -20.96 -1.95 -10.24
C GLY A 514 -20.26 -2.33 -8.94
N ASP A 515 -20.34 -3.59 -8.49
CA ASP A 515 -19.75 -4.04 -7.22
C ASP A 515 -18.47 -4.88 -7.43
N PRO A 516 -17.29 -4.24 -7.55
CA PRO A 516 -16.01 -4.94 -7.71
C PRO A 516 -15.58 -5.74 -6.46
N VAL A 517 -16.25 -5.58 -5.30
CA VAL A 517 -15.80 -6.12 -4.01
C VAL A 517 -16.28 -7.56 -3.79
N SER A 518 -17.48 -7.91 -4.26
CA SER A 518 -18.03 -9.28 -4.13
C SER A 518 -17.21 -10.32 -4.92
N PHE A 519 -16.79 -9.97 -6.15
CA PHE A 519 -15.93 -10.82 -6.99
C PHE A 519 -14.55 -11.04 -6.36
N GLY A 520 -13.94 -9.97 -5.83
CA GLY A 520 -12.64 -10.04 -5.16
C GLY A 520 -12.67 -10.87 -3.88
N HIS A 521 -13.68 -10.70 -3.02
CA HIS A 521 -13.83 -11.49 -1.80
C HIS A 521 -14.06 -12.97 -2.07
N THR A 522 -14.97 -13.30 -3.00
CA THR A 522 -15.22 -14.69 -3.39
C THR A 522 -13.96 -15.31 -4.00
N THR A 523 -13.26 -14.59 -4.87
CA THR A 523 -12.00 -15.07 -5.43
C THR A 523 -10.93 -15.31 -4.36
N THR A 524 -10.81 -14.40 -3.38
CA THR A 524 -9.88 -14.59 -2.26
C THR A 524 -10.26 -15.81 -1.43
N HIS A 525 -11.55 -16.00 -1.13
CA HIS A 525 -12.06 -17.16 -0.39
C HIS A 525 -11.72 -18.49 -1.09
N GLU A 526 -12.08 -18.63 -2.38
CA GLU A 526 -11.87 -19.87 -3.14
C GLU A 526 -10.39 -20.20 -3.32
N MET A 527 -9.54 -19.18 -3.44
CA MET A 527 -8.10 -19.36 -3.47
C MET A 527 -7.56 -19.94 -2.15
N GLY A 528 -8.21 -19.66 -1.01
CA GLY A 528 -7.93 -20.31 0.27
C GLY A 528 -8.15 -21.82 0.23
N HIS A 529 -9.19 -22.29 -0.46
CA HIS A 529 -9.41 -23.73 -0.67
C HIS A 529 -8.37 -24.36 -1.60
N ALA A 530 -7.91 -23.63 -2.63
CA ALA A 530 -6.82 -24.06 -3.49
C ALA A 530 -5.48 -24.20 -2.74
N LEU A 531 -5.27 -23.38 -1.69
CA LEU A 531 -4.14 -23.47 -0.74
C LEU A 531 -4.28 -24.61 0.29
N GLY A 532 -5.42 -25.29 0.32
CA GLY A 532 -5.63 -26.45 1.21
C GLY A 532 -6.47 -26.17 2.46
N ILE A 533 -6.92 -24.94 2.67
CA ILE A 533 -7.80 -24.58 3.80
C ILE A 533 -9.15 -25.28 3.61
N GLY A 534 -9.67 -25.92 4.66
CA GLY A 534 -10.88 -26.73 4.60
C GLY A 534 -10.69 -28.11 3.97
N THR A 535 -9.93 -28.20 2.87
CA THR A 535 -9.73 -29.44 2.10
C THR A 535 -8.69 -30.38 2.72
N LEU A 536 -7.60 -29.85 3.27
CA LEU A 536 -6.51 -30.64 3.88
C LEU A 536 -6.67 -30.84 5.39
N TRP A 537 -7.59 -30.14 6.05
CA TRP A 537 -7.76 -30.22 7.50
C TRP A 537 -8.07 -31.64 7.99
N GLN A 538 -8.94 -32.36 7.27
CA GLN A 538 -9.30 -33.74 7.60
C GLN A 538 -8.17 -34.73 7.27
N LEU A 539 -7.37 -34.45 6.23
CA LEU A 539 -6.23 -35.29 5.85
C LEU A 539 -5.07 -35.19 6.85
N ASN A 540 -4.95 -34.05 7.53
CA ASN A 540 -3.91 -33.78 8.53
C ASN A 540 -4.36 -34.03 9.98
N ASP A 541 -5.49 -34.73 10.20
CA ASP A 541 -6.06 -35.00 11.54
C ASP A 541 -6.31 -33.71 12.38
N LEU A 542 -6.57 -32.56 11.72
CA LEU A 542 -6.82 -31.27 12.37
C LEU A 542 -8.29 -31.03 12.71
N VAL A 543 -9.18 -31.97 12.40
CA VAL A 543 -10.62 -31.87 12.65
C VAL A 543 -11.11 -32.97 13.59
N THR A 544 -11.91 -32.58 14.57
CA THR A 544 -12.61 -33.51 15.48
C THR A 544 -14.12 -33.26 15.46
N GLY A 545 -14.92 -34.22 15.95
CA GLY A 545 -16.37 -34.04 16.11
C GLY A 545 -17.22 -34.22 14.84
N LEU A 546 -16.61 -34.39 13.66
CA LEU A 546 -17.29 -34.81 12.43
C LEU A 546 -17.76 -36.27 12.53
N THR A 547 -18.98 -36.51 13.01
CA THR A 547 -19.56 -37.85 13.15
C THR A 547 -20.94 -37.91 12.51
N PHE A 548 -21.17 -38.85 11.60
CA PHE A 548 -22.43 -38.98 10.86
C PHE A 548 -23.23 -40.20 11.29
N ASP A 549 -24.56 -40.09 11.31
CA ASP A 549 -25.43 -41.25 11.44
C ASP A 549 -25.50 -42.08 10.15
N ALA A 550 -26.18 -43.22 10.20
CA ALA A 550 -26.35 -44.10 9.04
C ALA A 550 -27.18 -43.48 7.90
N ALA A 551 -27.83 -42.33 8.13
CA ALA A 551 -28.58 -41.57 7.15
C ALA A 551 -27.77 -40.38 6.57
N GLY A 552 -26.51 -40.21 7.00
CA GLY A 552 -25.63 -39.14 6.52
C GLY A 552 -25.82 -37.80 7.24
N ASN A 553 -26.61 -37.74 8.33
CA ASN A 553 -26.78 -36.51 9.09
C ASN A 553 -25.63 -36.35 10.09
N LEU A 554 -25.11 -35.14 10.24
CA LEU A 554 -24.13 -34.80 11.27
C LEU A 554 -24.76 -34.98 12.67
N THR A 555 -24.05 -35.70 13.54
CA THR A 555 -24.46 -36.02 14.93
C THR A 555 -23.48 -35.53 16.00
N GLY A 556 -22.31 -35.06 15.58
CA GLY A 556 -21.31 -34.45 16.47
C GLY A 556 -21.15 -32.95 16.21
N ASP A 557 -20.31 -32.31 17.01
CA ASP A 557 -20.01 -30.87 16.95
C ASP A 557 -18.60 -30.69 16.35
N PRO A 558 -18.47 -30.31 15.07
CA PRO A 558 -17.19 -30.27 14.38
C PRO A 558 -16.30 -29.11 14.86
N ARG A 559 -15.02 -29.41 15.08
CA ARG A 559 -14.03 -28.52 15.70
C ARG A 559 -12.66 -28.66 15.04
N TYR A 560 -11.98 -27.54 14.83
CA TYR A 560 -10.59 -27.47 14.38
C TYR A 560 -9.63 -27.44 15.57
N THR A 561 -8.54 -28.21 15.50
CA THR A 561 -7.63 -28.44 16.63
C THR A 561 -6.17 -28.07 16.35
N GLY A 562 -5.89 -27.37 15.25
CA GLY A 562 -4.55 -26.83 14.98
C GLY A 562 -4.08 -25.86 16.06
N ALA A 563 -2.81 -25.94 16.45
CA ALA A 563 -2.31 -25.27 17.64
C ALA A 563 -2.22 -23.75 17.44
N ASN A 564 -1.84 -23.32 16.25
CA ASN A 564 -1.62 -21.91 15.93
C ASN A 564 -2.96 -21.19 15.73
N ALA A 565 -3.89 -21.76 14.96
CA ALA A 565 -5.23 -21.19 14.79
C ALA A 565 -6.01 -21.13 16.12
N VAL A 566 -5.86 -22.14 17.00
CA VAL A 566 -6.46 -22.13 18.35
C VAL A 566 -5.83 -21.05 19.23
N ALA A 567 -4.53 -20.80 19.12
CA ALA A 567 -3.87 -19.71 19.85
C ALA A 567 -4.40 -18.33 19.40
N ALA A 568 -4.51 -18.10 18.09
CA ALA A 568 -5.07 -16.88 17.52
C ALA A 568 -6.55 -16.67 17.93
N TYR A 569 -7.37 -17.73 17.87
CA TYR A 569 -8.76 -17.68 18.33
C TYR A 569 -8.87 -17.38 19.83
N ASN A 570 -7.96 -17.91 20.66
CA ASN A 570 -7.92 -17.60 22.08
C ASN A 570 -7.52 -16.15 22.36
N ASN A 571 -6.63 -15.56 21.57
CA ASN A 571 -6.32 -14.13 21.66
C ASN A 571 -7.57 -13.30 21.36
N ALA A 572 -8.32 -13.64 20.31
CA ALA A 572 -9.58 -12.98 19.97
C ALA A 572 -10.64 -13.14 21.09
N LEU A 573 -10.75 -14.32 21.70
CA LEU A 573 -11.64 -14.56 22.84
C LEU A 573 -11.25 -13.73 24.07
N ILE A 574 -9.95 -13.66 24.41
CA ILE A 574 -9.44 -12.86 25.53
C ILE A 574 -9.72 -11.38 25.29
N ALA A 575 -9.49 -10.88 24.06
CA ALA A 575 -9.82 -9.50 23.68
C ALA A 575 -11.33 -9.20 23.82
N ALA A 576 -12.19 -10.18 23.54
CA ALA A 576 -13.63 -10.10 23.74
C ALA A 576 -14.10 -10.34 25.20
N GLY A 577 -13.18 -10.62 26.14
CA GLY A 577 -13.50 -10.92 27.54
C GLY A 577 -14.14 -12.30 27.77
N LEU A 578 -13.94 -13.24 26.85
CA LEU A 578 -14.45 -14.61 26.87
C LEU A 578 -13.38 -15.61 27.37
N GLU A 579 -13.83 -16.76 27.87
CA GLU A 579 -12.93 -17.84 28.30
C GLU A 579 -12.28 -18.55 27.09
N THR A 580 -11.00 -18.89 27.23
CA THR A 580 -10.22 -19.64 26.23
C THR A 580 -10.80 -21.02 25.95
N ARG A 581 -10.60 -21.52 24.74
CA ARG A 581 -11.06 -22.83 24.24
C ARG A 581 -9.89 -23.65 23.72
N ASP A 582 -10.09 -24.97 23.70
CA ASP A 582 -9.09 -25.93 23.18
C ASP A 582 -9.24 -26.19 21.67
N SER A 583 -10.18 -25.52 21.00
CA SER A 583 -10.52 -25.74 19.59
C SER A 583 -11.32 -24.59 18.99
N VAL A 584 -11.24 -24.39 17.67
CA VAL A 584 -12.07 -23.42 16.92
C VAL A 584 -13.34 -24.11 16.37
N PRO A 585 -14.55 -23.53 16.50
CA PRO A 585 -15.76 -24.10 15.90
C PRO A 585 -15.71 -24.13 14.37
N LEU A 586 -16.00 -25.30 13.79
CA LEU A 586 -16.21 -25.46 12.35
C LEU A 586 -17.70 -25.48 12.02
N GLU A 587 -18.03 -25.19 10.76
CA GLU A 587 -19.40 -25.15 10.28
C GLU A 587 -20.12 -26.48 10.52
N ASP A 588 -21.33 -26.38 11.08
CA ASP A 588 -22.19 -27.52 11.47
C ASP A 588 -23.53 -27.56 10.72
N THR A 589 -23.73 -26.63 9.77
CA THR A 589 -24.85 -26.57 8.82
C THR A 589 -24.38 -26.57 7.35
N GLY A 590 -25.29 -26.80 6.40
CA GLY A 590 -24.97 -26.88 4.96
C GLY A 590 -24.66 -28.29 4.44
N GLY A 591 -24.37 -28.40 3.14
CA GLY A 591 -24.02 -29.65 2.47
C GLY A 591 -22.64 -30.21 2.82
N PRO A 592 -22.24 -31.39 2.26
CA PRO A 592 -20.94 -32.00 2.49
C PRO A 592 -19.72 -31.15 2.10
N GLY A 593 -19.90 -30.13 1.25
CA GLY A 593 -18.87 -29.15 0.91
C GLY A 593 -18.62 -28.11 2.02
N SER A 594 -19.67 -27.78 2.78
CA SER A 594 -19.63 -26.76 3.82
C SER A 594 -19.24 -27.32 5.20
N LEU A 595 -19.77 -28.50 5.54
CA LEU A 595 -19.60 -29.14 6.86
C LEU A 595 -18.15 -29.49 7.17
N GLY A 596 -17.59 -28.87 8.21
CA GLY A 596 -16.23 -29.17 8.68
C GLY A 596 -15.09 -28.68 7.78
N SER A 597 -15.41 -27.90 6.75
CA SER A 597 -14.45 -27.31 5.80
C SER A 597 -14.36 -25.78 5.90
N HIS A 598 -15.23 -25.16 6.70
CA HIS A 598 -15.28 -23.72 6.93
C HIS A 598 -15.35 -23.39 8.42
N TRP A 599 -15.03 -22.14 8.76
CA TRP A 599 -15.36 -21.60 10.07
C TRP A 599 -16.87 -21.51 10.27
N ARG A 600 -17.31 -21.70 11.52
CA ARG A 600 -18.74 -21.64 11.83
C ARG A 600 -19.25 -20.21 11.71
N GLU A 601 -20.18 -19.99 10.78
CA GLU A 601 -20.78 -18.68 10.51
C GLU A 601 -21.38 -18.07 11.79
N SER A 602 -22.15 -18.86 12.55
CA SER A 602 -22.77 -18.39 13.80
C SER A 602 -21.81 -18.00 14.93
N VAL A 603 -20.50 -18.22 14.76
CA VAL A 603 -19.47 -17.85 15.75
C VAL A 603 -18.46 -16.85 15.20
N LEU A 604 -18.08 -16.97 13.92
CA LEU A 604 -17.05 -16.12 13.31
C LEU A 604 -17.63 -15.06 12.35
N ASP A 605 -18.85 -15.23 11.82
CA ASP A 605 -19.59 -14.20 11.07
C ASP A 605 -18.74 -13.59 9.94
N HIS A 606 -18.30 -12.33 10.07
CA HIS A 606 -17.48 -11.60 9.09
C HIS A 606 -16.00 -12.05 9.01
N GLU A 607 -15.69 -13.34 8.97
CA GLU A 607 -14.33 -13.84 8.70
C GLU A 607 -14.23 -14.38 7.26
N LEU A 608 -13.07 -14.26 6.61
CA LEU A 608 -12.91 -14.64 5.20
C LEU A 608 -13.38 -16.06 4.86
N MET A 609 -13.07 -17.06 5.69
CA MET A 609 -13.26 -18.50 5.43
C MET A 609 -14.49 -19.09 6.15
N THR A 610 -15.51 -18.30 6.46
CA THR A 610 -16.83 -18.82 6.85
C THR A 610 -17.63 -19.30 5.63
N SER A 611 -18.56 -20.24 5.83
CA SER A 611 -19.26 -20.93 4.72
C SER A 611 -20.35 -20.10 4.04
N VAL A 612 -20.88 -19.08 4.70
CA VAL A 612 -21.91 -18.25 4.10
C VAL A 612 -21.21 -17.06 3.49
N ALA A 613 -21.31 -16.93 2.17
CA ALA A 613 -21.10 -15.63 1.60
C ALA A 613 -22.25 -14.71 2.02
N GLU A 614 -22.19 -14.12 3.23
CA GLU A 614 -23.21 -13.14 3.66
C GLU A 614 -23.45 -12.16 2.51
N PRO A 615 -24.70 -11.99 2.05
CA PRO A 615 -24.97 -11.26 0.83
C PRO A 615 -24.59 -9.79 1.08
N PHE A 616 -23.52 -9.39 0.38
CA PHE A 616 -23.05 -8.02 0.16
C PHE A 616 -22.41 -7.32 1.36
N GLY A 617 -21.07 -7.41 1.46
CA GLY A 617 -20.09 -6.32 1.73
C GLY A 617 -19.78 -5.85 3.16
N GLY A 618 -19.76 -6.75 4.14
CA GLY A 618 -18.81 -6.55 5.25
C GLY A 618 -17.38 -6.83 4.77
N ASP A 619 -16.40 -6.13 5.33
CA ASP A 619 -15.00 -6.50 5.17
C ASP A 619 -14.82 -7.96 5.60
N ARG A 620 -14.17 -8.77 4.77
CA ARG A 620 -13.81 -10.15 5.09
C ARG A 620 -12.32 -10.24 5.37
N PRO A 621 -11.90 -9.91 6.60
CA PRO A 621 -10.50 -9.93 6.97
C PRO A 621 -9.94 -11.34 6.84
N LEU A 622 -8.79 -11.44 6.20
CA LEU A 622 -7.89 -12.58 6.31
C LEU A 622 -7.29 -12.57 7.73
N SER A 623 -8.04 -13.14 8.68
CA SER A 623 -7.74 -13.01 10.11
C SER A 623 -6.50 -13.79 10.53
N GLU A 624 -5.90 -13.42 11.68
CA GLU A 624 -4.85 -14.23 12.33
C GLU A 624 -5.29 -15.68 12.59
N ILE A 625 -6.60 -15.93 12.75
CA ILE A 625 -7.15 -17.28 12.94
C ILE A 625 -6.95 -18.11 11.66
N THR A 626 -7.26 -17.54 10.50
CA THR A 626 -7.08 -18.18 9.19
C THR A 626 -5.61 -18.31 8.82
N VAL A 627 -4.79 -17.27 9.07
CA VAL A 627 -3.33 -17.34 8.88
C VAL A 627 -2.70 -18.45 9.74
N GLY A 628 -3.16 -18.62 10.98
CA GLY A 628 -2.72 -19.71 11.84
C GLY A 628 -3.00 -21.10 11.27
N THR A 629 -4.03 -21.27 10.44
CA THR A 629 -4.30 -22.57 9.78
C THR A 629 -3.29 -22.90 8.70
N LEU A 630 -2.74 -21.91 8.01
CA LEU A 630 -1.69 -22.12 7.01
C LEU A 630 -0.41 -22.62 7.70
N GLU A 631 -0.05 -22.03 8.85
CA GLU A 631 1.08 -22.52 9.66
C GLU A 631 0.83 -23.93 10.21
N ASP A 632 -0.40 -24.21 10.68
CA ASP A 632 -0.81 -25.56 11.12
C ASP A 632 -0.76 -26.61 9.98
N LEU A 633 -0.95 -26.19 8.72
CA LEU A 633 -0.78 -27.02 7.52
C LEU A 633 0.67 -27.16 7.06
N GLY A 634 1.60 -26.33 7.57
CA GLY A 634 3.03 -26.40 7.28
C GLY A 634 3.57 -25.31 6.35
N TYR A 635 2.79 -24.28 6.04
CA TYR A 635 3.30 -23.06 5.40
C TYR A 635 4.15 -22.25 6.38
N VAL A 636 5.09 -21.46 5.86
CA VAL A 636 5.74 -20.40 6.63
C VAL A 636 4.95 -19.12 6.43
N VAL A 637 4.47 -18.52 7.51
CA VAL A 637 3.53 -17.39 7.47
C VAL A 637 4.11 -16.12 8.10
N ASP A 638 3.58 -14.97 7.69
CA ASP A 638 3.79 -13.69 8.37
C ASP A 638 2.46 -13.18 8.98
N TYR A 639 2.37 -13.20 10.31
CA TYR A 639 1.19 -12.70 11.02
C TYR A 639 1.03 -11.18 10.94
N ALA A 640 2.09 -10.42 10.61
CA ALA A 640 1.98 -8.97 10.42
C ALA A 640 1.16 -8.60 9.16
N GLY A 641 1.07 -9.53 8.19
CA GLY A 641 0.22 -9.39 7.01
C GLY A 641 -1.25 -9.73 7.27
N ALA A 642 -1.60 -10.27 8.44
CA ALA A 642 -2.98 -10.61 8.78
C ALA A 642 -3.84 -9.34 8.95
N GLU A 643 -5.08 -9.40 8.50
CA GLU A 643 -6.02 -8.29 8.57
C GLU A 643 -6.76 -8.29 9.92
N PHE A 644 -7.06 -7.10 10.43
CA PHE A 644 -7.73 -6.94 11.72
C PHE A 644 -9.12 -7.58 11.74
N TYR A 645 -9.40 -8.41 12.74
CA TYR A 645 -10.66 -9.11 12.90
C TYR A 645 -11.13 -9.15 14.37
N GLN A 646 -12.44 -9.05 14.60
CA GLN A 646 -13.05 -9.11 15.94
C GLN A 646 -14.24 -10.07 15.97
N LEU A 647 -14.40 -10.79 17.08
CA LEU A 647 -15.54 -11.69 17.27
C LEU A 647 -16.87 -10.92 17.46
N PRO A 648 -17.98 -11.42 16.92
CA PRO A 648 -19.31 -10.82 17.07
C PRO A 648 -19.74 -10.64 18.54
N GLY A 649 -20.26 -9.46 18.88
CA GLY A 649 -20.81 -9.17 20.21
C GLY A 649 -19.81 -8.69 21.27
N SER A 650 -18.56 -8.42 20.89
CA SER A 650 -17.54 -7.79 21.74
C SER A 650 -17.89 -6.31 22.03
N THR A 651 -18.53 -6.02 23.16
CA THR A 651 -18.53 -4.67 23.75
C THR A 651 -17.32 -4.53 24.65
N THR A 652 -16.45 -3.55 24.41
CA THR A 652 -15.34 -3.23 25.31
C THR A 652 -15.88 -2.72 26.65
N ASN A 653 -15.99 -3.63 27.62
CA ASN A 653 -16.15 -3.26 29.01
C ASN A 653 -14.87 -2.56 29.48
N SER A 654 -14.99 -1.26 29.77
CA SER A 654 -13.98 -0.47 30.44
C SER A 654 -13.65 -1.13 31.79
N ILE A 655 -12.51 -1.80 31.90
CA ILE A 655 -12.06 -2.40 33.17
C ILE A 655 -11.65 -1.26 34.10
N THR A 656 -12.59 -0.86 34.94
CA THR A 656 -12.37 0.00 36.09
C THR A 656 -11.80 -0.81 37.24
N SER A 657 -10.49 -0.67 37.48
CA SER A 657 -9.77 -0.92 38.75
C SER A 657 -9.81 -2.33 39.38
N VAL A 658 -8.62 -2.86 39.73
CA VAL A 658 -8.45 -3.93 40.73
C VAL A 658 -7.41 -3.48 41.78
N PRO A 659 -7.61 -3.80 43.08
CA PRO A 659 -7.14 -2.98 44.20
C PRO A 659 -5.75 -3.32 44.74
N SER A 660 -5.21 -2.35 45.48
CA SER A 660 -3.92 -2.40 46.18
C SER A 660 -3.83 -3.52 47.22
N GLY A 661 -2.75 -4.29 47.15
CA GLY A 661 -2.37 -5.31 48.13
C GLY A 661 -0.92 -5.13 48.55
N ASN A 662 -0.72 -4.54 49.73
CA ASN A 662 0.56 -4.40 50.43
C ASN A 662 1.38 -5.70 50.45
N ASN A 663 2.70 -5.60 50.19
CA ASN A 663 3.66 -6.24 51.08
C ASN A 663 5.02 -5.54 51.08
N LYS A 664 5.35 -5.05 52.27
CA LYS A 664 6.66 -4.56 52.69
C LYS A 664 7.63 -5.73 52.82
N SER A 665 8.88 -5.53 52.42
CA SER A 665 10.01 -6.19 53.08
C SER A 665 11.22 -5.25 53.11
N ASN A 666 11.45 -4.72 54.31
CA ASN A 666 12.64 -4.00 54.75
C ASN A 666 13.92 -4.83 54.52
N ILE A 667 14.98 -4.20 54.02
CA ILE A 667 16.34 -4.47 54.51
C ILE A 667 16.98 -3.13 54.87
N GLN A 668 17.39 -3.06 56.12
CA GLN A 668 17.90 -1.93 56.87
C GLN A 668 19.44 -2.02 56.87
N LEU A 669 20.16 -0.94 56.59
CA LEU A 669 21.59 -0.84 56.85
C LEU A 669 21.88 0.33 57.79
N ASP A 670 22.59 -0.04 58.86
CA ASP A 670 23.09 0.78 59.95
C ASP A 670 23.91 1.98 59.45
N MET A 671 23.67 3.13 60.07
CA MET A 671 24.61 4.24 60.10
C MET A 671 25.60 4.00 61.24
N ASP A 672 26.89 4.25 61.00
CA ASP A 672 27.77 4.64 62.11
C ASP A 672 28.70 5.79 61.70
N GLU A 673 28.93 6.65 62.68
CA GLU A 673 29.25 8.06 62.62
C GLU A 673 30.77 8.38 62.70
N ARG A 674 31.08 9.66 62.40
CA ARG A 674 32.24 10.49 62.86
C ARG A 674 33.60 10.24 62.17
N HIS A 675 34.47 11.23 61.94
CA HIS A 675 34.82 12.40 62.74
C HIS A 675 35.64 13.40 61.86
N ASP A 676 35.28 14.69 61.94
CA ASP A 676 36.13 15.85 62.25
C ASP A 676 37.43 16.13 61.47
N GLY A 677 37.58 17.36 60.97
CA GLY A 677 38.92 17.91 60.74
C GLY A 677 38.98 19.15 59.87
N ASN A 678 38.79 20.31 60.49
CA ASN A 678 39.00 21.62 59.91
C ASN A 678 40.50 21.98 59.98
N ASP A 679 41.25 21.87 58.88
CA ASP A 679 42.54 22.56 58.71
C ASP A 679 42.77 23.03 57.28
N GLY A 680 42.42 24.31 57.05
CA GLY A 680 42.87 25.05 55.87
C GLY A 680 44.39 25.14 55.79
N LYS A 681 45.02 24.19 55.10
CA LYS A 681 46.34 24.30 54.47
C LYS A 681 46.36 23.50 53.18
N SER A 682 46.69 24.20 52.10
CA SER A 682 46.92 23.64 50.77
C SER A 682 48.09 22.64 50.80
N ASP A 683 47.82 21.39 50.48
CA ASP A 683 48.82 20.42 50.01
C ASP A 683 48.52 20.10 48.54
N TRP A 684 49.49 20.37 47.66
CA TRP A 684 49.41 20.04 46.24
C TRP A 684 49.82 18.58 46.05
N ILE A 685 48.91 17.76 45.51
CA ILE A 685 49.27 16.46 44.92
C ILE A 685 49.17 16.58 43.40
N ARG A 686 50.32 16.44 42.75
CA ARG A 686 50.44 16.26 41.30
C ARG A 686 50.20 14.79 40.98
N VAL A 687 49.09 14.49 40.30
CA VAL A 687 48.95 13.27 39.50
C VAL A 687 48.64 13.70 38.07
N VAL A 688 49.38 13.14 37.11
CA VAL A 688 49.24 13.42 35.68
C VAL A 688 48.69 12.15 35.01
N ARG A 689 47.62 12.36 34.22
CA ARG A 689 46.94 11.51 33.20
C ARG A 689 46.05 10.39 33.77
N ASN A 690 44.76 10.29 33.39
CA ASN A 690 44.21 10.18 32.03
C ASN A 690 42.69 10.56 31.96
N VAL A 691 42.27 11.19 30.84
CA VAL A 691 40.93 11.31 30.18
C VAL A 691 39.62 11.63 30.95
N ASN A 692 38.92 12.67 30.45
CA ASN A 692 37.46 12.86 30.27
C ASN A 692 36.52 13.56 31.29
N ASP A 693 36.91 13.96 32.50
CA ASP A 693 35.97 14.70 33.38
C ASP A 693 36.50 16.07 33.85
N LEU A 694 35.69 17.12 33.67
CA LEU A 694 35.93 18.48 34.19
C LEU A 694 35.00 18.72 35.39
N GLU A 695 35.56 18.70 36.61
CA GLU A 695 34.83 18.98 37.84
C GLU A 695 35.09 20.45 38.27
N ILE A 696 34.05 21.30 38.28
CA ILE A 696 34.16 22.73 38.63
C ILE A 696 33.59 22.96 40.04
N TRP A 697 34.42 23.47 40.95
CA TRP A 697 33.99 23.94 42.27
C TRP A 697 33.80 25.46 42.24
N VAL A 698 32.60 25.93 42.57
CA VAL A 698 32.31 27.37 42.69
C VAL A 698 31.90 27.65 44.14
N ASN A 699 32.61 28.57 44.79
CA ASN A 699 32.17 29.18 46.04
C ASN A 699 31.89 30.66 45.77
N ASP A 700 30.66 31.05 46.09
CA ASP A 700 30.12 32.41 46.23
C ASP A 700 30.31 33.39 45.06
N ASP A 701 29.15 33.82 44.53
CA ASP A 701 28.87 34.90 43.60
C ASP A 701 29.31 34.73 42.12
N LEU A 702 28.32 34.45 41.27
CA LEU A 702 28.27 34.62 39.79
C LEU A 702 29.43 34.02 38.99
N ALA A 703 29.23 32.84 38.40
CA ALA A 703 30.12 32.30 37.39
C ALA A 703 29.68 32.75 35.98
N PHE A 704 30.48 33.59 35.32
CA PHE A 704 30.47 33.72 33.86
C PHE A 704 31.51 32.74 33.29
N VAL A 705 31.07 31.76 32.50
CA VAL A 705 31.97 30.86 31.76
C VAL A 705 32.01 31.31 30.30
N SER A 706 33.19 31.67 29.80
CA SER A 706 33.43 32.04 28.39
C SER A 706 33.60 30.78 27.53
N PRO A 707 33.23 30.77 26.23
CA PRO A 707 33.01 29.53 25.50
C PRO A 707 34.33 28.79 25.26
N VAL A 708 34.37 27.55 25.74
CA VAL A 708 35.34 26.53 25.40
C VAL A 708 34.52 25.34 24.94
N ASP A 709 34.75 24.87 23.70
CA ASP A 709 34.14 23.66 23.14
C ASP A 709 34.37 22.47 24.09
N LEU A 710 33.36 22.14 24.91
CA LEU A 710 33.37 21.05 25.86
C LEU A 710 32.40 19.98 25.37
N VAL A 711 32.93 18.78 25.11
CA VAL A 711 32.17 17.54 24.97
C VAL A 711 32.42 16.76 26.26
N GLY A 712 31.46 16.73 27.18
CA GLY A 712 31.55 16.00 28.46
C GLY A 712 30.57 16.47 29.56
N HIS A 713 30.22 15.55 30.47
CA HIS A 713 29.31 15.73 31.61
C HIS A 713 29.68 16.94 32.49
N VAL A 714 28.70 17.75 32.88
CA VAL A 714 28.87 18.86 33.84
C VAL A 714 28.11 18.54 35.13
N SER A 715 28.84 18.40 36.24
CA SER A 715 28.25 18.28 37.58
C SER A 715 28.36 19.60 38.32
N VAL A 716 27.23 20.15 38.79
CA VAL A 716 27.19 21.39 39.58
C VAL A 716 26.87 21.03 41.03
N LEU A 717 27.76 21.40 41.95
CA LEU A 717 27.61 21.25 43.40
C LEU A 717 27.46 22.64 44.04
N GLY A 718 26.22 23.04 44.37
CA GLY A 718 25.89 24.32 45.03
C GLY A 718 25.31 24.10 46.43
N SER A 719 25.51 25.04 47.35
CA SER A 719 25.28 24.87 48.79
C SER A 719 24.21 25.79 49.42
N SER A 720 23.26 26.36 48.66
CA SER A 720 22.17 27.15 49.27
C SER A 720 20.88 27.28 48.45
N ASP A 721 19.78 27.63 49.13
CA ASP A 721 18.44 27.84 48.56
C ASP A 721 18.45 28.89 47.42
N ASN A 722 17.99 28.49 46.22
CA ASN A 722 17.94 29.24 44.94
C ASN A 722 19.29 29.42 44.21
N ASP A 723 19.89 28.33 43.74
CA ASP A 723 21.01 28.37 42.80
C ASP A 723 20.52 28.54 41.34
N TYR A 724 21.11 29.50 40.61
CA TYR A 724 20.82 29.84 39.20
C TYR A 724 21.99 29.40 38.32
N VAL A 725 21.74 28.57 37.30
CA VAL A 725 22.76 28.10 36.35
C VAL A 725 22.46 28.69 34.97
N ASP A 726 23.35 29.57 34.51
CA ASP A 726 23.33 30.17 33.17
C ASP A 726 24.34 29.40 32.29
N ALA A 727 23.86 28.70 31.26
CA ALA A 727 24.70 27.90 30.38
C ALA A 727 24.59 28.41 28.94
N GLU A 728 25.46 29.36 28.55
CA GLU A 728 25.55 29.84 27.17
C GLU A 728 26.35 28.85 26.29
N THR A 729 25.67 28.26 25.30
CA THR A 729 26.22 27.52 24.15
C THR A 729 27.07 26.26 24.41
N ALA A 730 26.46 25.07 24.35
CA ALA A 730 27.15 23.81 24.01
C ALA A 730 26.16 22.71 23.55
N LEU A 731 26.56 21.96 22.51
CA LEU A 731 25.89 20.73 22.07
C LEU A 731 26.07 19.63 23.13
N GLY A 732 24.98 19.15 23.74
CA GLY A 732 24.94 17.90 24.53
C GLY A 732 25.54 17.97 25.93
N ILE A 733 24.94 18.75 26.85
CA ILE A 733 25.27 18.73 28.28
C ILE A 733 24.25 17.86 29.05
N ASP A 734 24.71 16.74 29.61
CA ASP A 734 24.01 16.05 30.71
C ASP A 734 24.27 16.79 32.03
N VAL A 735 23.24 17.47 32.55
CA VAL A 735 23.30 18.19 33.84
C VAL A 735 22.92 17.24 34.98
N SER A 736 23.87 16.89 35.83
CA SER A 736 23.63 16.11 37.07
C SER A 736 23.75 17.01 38.30
N VAL A 737 22.67 17.15 39.08
CA VAL A 737 22.63 17.95 40.32
C VAL A 737 22.67 17.02 41.55
N ASN A 738 23.79 16.99 42.26
CA ASN A 738 23.95 16.18 43.48
C ASN A 738 23.74 17.05 44.72
N GLY A 739 22.51 17.10 45.23
CA GLY A 739 22.13 17.92 46.40
C GLY A 739 21.70 17.10 47.63
N GLN A 740 22.04 17.56 48.83
CA GLN A 740 21.42 17.11 50.09
C GLN A 740 20.14 17.90 50.40
N SER A 741 19.22 17.32 51.18
CA SER A 741 17.85 17.86 51.40
C SER A 741 17.80 19.37 51.65
N GLY A 742 17.05 20.10 50.81
CA GLY A 742 16.82 21.55 50.97
C GLY A 742 16.36 22.33 49.73
N TYR A 743 16.40 21.77 48.52
CA TYR A 743 16.17 22.56 47.29
C TYR A 743 14.68 22.70 46.91
N ASP A 744 14.16 23.93 46.93
CA ASP A 744 12.77 24.24 46.55
C ASP A 744 12.55 24.40 45.02
N ARG A 745 13.59 24.73 44.25
CA ARG A 745 13.51 25.05 42.80
C ARG A 745 14.86 24.93 42.08
N LEU A 746 14.89 24.31 40.89
CA LEU A 746 16.00 24.35 39.93
C LEU A 746 15.53 25.08 38.65
N LEU A 747 16.29 26.08 38.20
CA LEU A 747 16.09 26.82 36.95
C LEU A 747 17.35 26.68 36.08
N ILE A 748 17.17 26.24 34.84
CA ILE A 748 18.20 26.17 33.81
C ILE A 748 17.81 27.20 32.74
N ASP A 749 18.73 28.13 32.41
CA ASP A 749 18.52 29.26 31.49
C ASP A 749 19.70 29.34 30.49
N GLY A 750 19.45 29.56 29.19
CA GLY A 750 20.50 29.69 28.18
C GLY A 750 20.00 29.99 26.74
N GLU A 751 20.81 30.71 25.94
CA GLU A 751 20.64 30.87 24.48
C GLU A 751 21.14 29.59 23.76
N MET A 752 20.26 28.88 23.05
CA MET A 752 20.52 27.51 22.60
C MET A 752 20.42 27.31 21.09
N GLY A 753 21.33 26.50 20.54
CA GLY A 753 21.26 25.96 19.18
C GLY A 753 20.78 24.50 19.18
N ASN A 754 19.71 24.25 18.43
CA ASN A 754 19.19 23.03 17.81
C ASN A 754 19.04 21.68 18.55
N ASP A 755 19.55 21.40 19.75
CA ASP A 755 19.18 20.13 20.45
C ASP A 755 19.55 20.11 21.94
N PHE A 756 18.55 20.05 22.85
CA PHE A 756 18.74 19.78 24.28
C PHE A 756 18.12 18.42 24.66
N GLY A 757 18.98 17.41 24.85
CA GLY A 757 18.59 16.12 25.42
C GLY A 757 18.69 16.15 26.94
N ALA A 758 17.56 16.28 27.65
CA ALA A 758 17.55 16.20 29.10
C ALA A 758 17.42 14.73 29.55
N VAL A 759 18.54 14.05 29.85
CA VAL A 759 18.50 12.72 30.48
C VAL A 759 18.35 12.90 31.99
N PHE A 760 17.10 12.87 32.48
CA PHE A 760 16.83 12.82 33.92
C PHE A 760 17.02 11.39 34.44
N ASN A 761 18.27 10.95 34.58
CA ASN A 761 18.53 9.65 35.17
C ASN A 761 18.25 9.73 36.67
N THR A 762 17.27 8.98 37.17
CA THR A 762 16.95 8.92 38.62
C THR A 762 17.98 8.15 39.45
N GLN A 763 19.05 7.63 38.82
CA GLN A 763 20.19 7.01 39.48
C GLN A 763 21.51 7.40 38.82
N VAL A 764 22.41 7.98 39.62
CA VAL A 764 23.84 7.99 39.31
C VAL A 764 24.45 6.77 39.98
N ASN A 765 25.06 5.88 39.19
CA ASN A 765 25.82 4.74 39.68
C ASN A 765 27.30 5.11 39.77
N VAL A 766 27.80 5.31 40.99
CA VAL A 766 29.23 5.48 41.26
C VAL A 766 29.72 4.27 42.05
N ASN A 767 30.72 3.56 41.52
CA ASN A 767 31.35 2.40 42.17
C ASN A 767 30.39 1.27 42.60
N GLY A 768 29.30 1.06 41.86
CA GLY A 768 28.36 -0.04 42.11
C GLY A 768 27.39 0.19 43.28
N GLN A 769 27.23 1.44 43.75
CA GLN A 769 26.13 1.83 44.64
C GLN A 769 25.26 2.90 43.96
N ALA A 770 23.94 2.65 43.98
CA ALA A 770 22.93 3.57 43.48
C ALA A 770 22.63 4.66 44.52
N PHE A 771 22.69 5.93 44.11
CA PHE A 771 22.23 7.06 44.91
C PHE A 771 20.89 7.58 44.36
N ALA A 772 19.90 7.73 45.25
CA ALA A 772 18.59 8.27 44.92
C ALA A 772 18.57 9.80 45.10
N PHE A 773 17.96 10.52 44.17
CA PHE A 773 17.65 11.94 44.33
C PHE A 773 16.63 12.11 45.46
N GLY A 774 17.00 12.85 46.50
CA GLY A 774 16.12 13.18 47.62
C GLY A 774 15.43 14.53 47.45
N ASN A 775 14.11 14.52 47.26
CA ASN A 775 13.16 15.62 47.50
C ASN A 775 13.36 16.95 46.74
N LEU A 776 13.25 16.95 45.41
CA LEU A 776 12.95 18.19 44.66
C LEU A 776 11.43 18.40 44.61
N GLU A 777 10.92 19.53 45.11
CA GLU A 777 9.47 19.82 45.09
C GLU A 777 9.01 20.22 43.68
N SER A 778 9.76 21.07 42.97
CA SER A 778 9.45 21.54 41.61
C SER A 778 10.69 21.70 40.71
N LEU A 779 10.54 21.45 39.40
CA LEU A 779 11.56 21.63 38.37
C LEU A 779 11.06 22.58 37.26
N TYR A 780 11.84 23.60 36.93
CA TYR A 780 11.54 24.58 35.88
C TYR A 780 12.65 24.60 34.83
N LEU A 781 12.29 24.38 33.57
CA LEU A 781 13.15 24.53 32.39
C LEU A 781 12.64 25.72 31.58
N GLU A 782 13.52 26.70 31.34
CA GLU A 782 13.22 27.87 30.50
C GLU A 782 14.29 27.97 29.41
N THR A 783 13.87 27.99 28.15
CA THR A 783 14.78 28.19 27.00
C THR A 783 14.73 29.67 26.60
N ARG A 784 15.88 30.32 26.33
CA ARG A 784 15.91 31.73 25.88
C ARG A 784 16.23 31.82 24.38
N GLY A 785 15.37 32.52 23.65
CA GLY A 785 15.57 32.97 22.27
C GLY A 785 15.78 31.89 21.19
N GLY A 786 14.88 31.84 20.20
CA GLY A 786 14.98 30.95 19.03
C GLY A 786 14.17 29.66 19.17
N ASP A 787 14.30 28.76 18.19
CA ASP A 787 13.64 27.45 18.13
C ASP A 787 14.37 26.48 19.08
N SER A 788 13.66 25.79 19.97
CA SER A 788 14.27 24.84 20.93
C SER A 788 13.64 23.44 20.88
N THR A 789 14.42 22.41 21.21
CA THR A 789 13.91 21.03 21.34
C THR A 789 14.18 20.50 22.74
N THR A 790 13.13 20.08 23.46
CA THR A 790 13.19 19.46 24.79
C THR A 790 12.77 18.00 24.70
N SER A 791 13.71 17.07 24.92
CA SER A 791 13.41 15.62 24.94
C SER A 791 13.29 15.07 26.37
N ILE A 792 12.21 14.32 26.67
CA ILE A 792 11.90 13.72 27.98
C ILE A 792 12.02 12.20 27.91
N TYR A 793 13.14 11.66 28.39
CA TYR A 793 13.44 10.22 28.40
C TYR A 793 12.87 9.45 29.62
N GLN A 794 12.71 10.15 30.74
CA GLN A 794 12.14 9.61 31.98
C GLN A 794 11.36 10.70 32.70
N LEU A 795 10.27 10.35 33.39
CA LEU A 795 9.47 11.32 34.12
C LEU A 795 10.18 11.77 35.40
N PRO A 796 10.30 13.09 35.66
CA PRO A 796 10.96 13.56 36.86
C PRO A 796 10.10 13.24 38.09
N ALA A 797 10.73 12.70 39.14
CA ALA A 797 10.09 12.39 40.42
C ALA A 797 9.85 13.66 41.28
N VAL A 798 9.30 14.72 40.68
CA VAL A 798 9.00 16.03 41.30
C VAL A 798 7.49 16.25 41.39
N SER A 799 7.02 17.09 42.31
CA SER A 799 5.59 17.37 42.47
C SER A 799 5.03 18.23 41.33
N THR A 800 5.87 19.13 40.79
CA THR A 800 5.54 19.98 39.63
C THR A 800 6.71 20.05 38.67
N PHE A 801 6.46 19.78 37.38
CA PHE A 801 7.43 20.00 36.31
C PHE A 801 6.90 21.06 35.36
N VAL A 802 7.72 22.05 35.00
CA VAL A 802 7.41 23.08 34.02
C VAL A 802 8.54 23.15 33.00
N ALA A 803 8.21 23.02 31.72
CA ALA A 803 9.09 23.36 30.61
C ALA A 803 8.44 24.47 29.79
N ARG A 804 9.22 25.51 29.47
CA ARG A 804 8.74 26.73 28.84
C ARG A 804 9.70 27.16 27.72
N GLY A 805 9.11 27.34 26.55
CA GLY A 805 9.66 27.95 25.35
C GLY A 805 9.44 29.47 25.30
N GLU A 806 10.06 30.15 24.33
CA GLU A 806 10.00 31.61 24.16
C GLU A 806 9.28 32.05 22.87
N SER A 807 9.95 32.68 21.91
CA SER A 807 9.28 33.26 20.72
C SER A 807 9.63 32.55 19.40
N GLY A 808 10.26 31.37 19.46
CA GLY A 808 10.61 30.54 18.32
C GLY A 808 9.77 29.26 18.25
N ASP A 809 9.99 28.43 17.24
CA ASP A 809 9.24 27.20 17.02
C ASP A 809 9.79 26.09 17.93
N ASP A 810 9.12 25.81 19.05
CA ASP A 810 9.62 24.90 20.08
C ASP A 810 9.05 23.47 19.96
N VAL A 811 9.90 22.45 20.13
CA VAL A 811 9.54 21.02 20.05
C VAL A 811 9.69 20.35 21.42
N TYR A 812 8.63 19.71 21.90
CA TYR A 812 8.65 18.89 23.11
C TYR A 812 8.48 17.41 22.75
N ARG A 813 9.55 16.62 22.87
CA ARG A 813 9.56 15.19 22.52
C ARG A 813 9.45 14.32 23.76
N ILE A 814 8.37 13.55 23.87
CA ILE A 814 8.11 12.66 25.01
C ILE A 814 8.50 11.24 24.60
N LEU A 815 9.63 10.75 25.08
CA LEU A 815 10.16 9.43 24.71
C LEU A 815 9.81 8.33 25.72
N THR A 816 9.32 8.73 26.90
CA THR A 816 8.95 7.79 27.96
C THR A 816 7.52 7.30 27.81
N THR A 817 7.34 5.98 27.93
CA THR A 817 6.02 5.34 27.99
C THR A 817 5.43 5.33 29.40
N GLU A 818 6.11 5.91 30.39
CA GLU A 818 5.59 6.05 31.76
C GLU A 818 4.44 7.07 31.82
N THR A 819 3.43 6.81 32.64
CA THR A 819 2.34 7.79 32.89
C THR A 819 2.73 8.73 34.02
N PRO A 820 2.58 10.06 33.88
CA PRO A 820 2.88 11.01 34.94
C PRO A 820 2.13 10.73 36.23
N THR A 821 2.86 10.47 37.32
CA THR A 821 2.28 10.39 38.66
C THR A 821 2.00 11.77 39.26
N ASN A 822 2.59 12.83 38.68
CA ASN A 822 2.47 14.22 39.10
C ASN A 822 2.12 15.13 37.92
N THR A 823 1.82 16.40 38.20
CA THR A 823 1.41 17.37 37.19
C THR A 823 2.59 17.94 36.43
N MET A 824 2.48 17.99 35.10
CA MET A 824 3.49 18.55 34.20
C MET A 824 2.90 19.70 33.37
N TYR A 825 3.68 20.73 33.10
CA TYR A 825 3.31 21.90 32.30
C TYR A 825 4.33 22.08 31.17
N LEU A 826 3.89 22.06 29.92
CA LEU A 826 4.68 22.40 28.72
C LEU A 826 4.09 23.67 28.11
N ILE A 827 4.91 24.67 27.80
CA ILE A 827 4.44 26.01 27.41
C ILE A 827 5.24 26.47 26.19
N GLY A 828 4.63 26.51 25.00
CA GLY A 828 5.30 26.96 23.77
C GLY A 828 5.54 28.48 23.74
N GLN A 829 4.46 29.24 23.91
CA GLN A 829 4.37 30.72 23.85
C GLN A 829 4.18 31.27 22.43
N GLY A 830 5.21 31.73 21.74
CA GLY A 830 5.08 32.31 20.40
C GLY A 830 5.94 31.55 19.40
N GLY A 831 5.41 31.23 18.23
CA GLY A 831 6.06 30.31 17.29
C GLY A 831 5.03 29.34 16.76
N ALA A 832 5.48 28.30 16.05
CA ALA A 832 4.72 27.12 15.69
C ALA A 832 5.18 25.94 16.54
N ASP A 833 4.70 25.89 17.78
CA ASP A 833 5.17 24.95 18.78
C ASP A 833 4.57 23.55 18.59
N ARG A 834 5.34 22.51 18.90
CA ARG A 834 5.03 21.10 18.62
C ARG A 834 5.25 20.21 19.83
N VAL A 835 4.35 19.25 20.03
CA VAL A 835 4.55 18.15 20.98
C VAL A 835 4.52 16.82 20.24
N GLU A 836 5.59 16.03 20.39
CA GLU A 836 5.67 14.64 19.93
C GLU A 836 5.41 13.72 21.13
N ALA A 837 4.29 13.00 21.13
CA ALA A 837 3.98 12.06 22.20
C ALA A 837 4.74 10.73 22.04
N ALA A 838 4.72 9.95 23.12
CA ALA A 838 5.40 8.66 23.17
C ALA A 838 4.62 7.61 22.36
N ASN A 839 5.34 6.63 21.81
CA ASN A 839 4.82 5.45 21.11
C ASN A 839 4.02 4.51 22.03
N ARG A 840 2.85 4.96 22.46
CA ARG A 840 1.82 4.27 23.23
C ARG A 840 0.49 4.97 22.95
N SER A 841 -0.64 4.39 23.34
CA SER A 841 -1.90 5.13 23.22
C SER A 841 -1.92 6.41 24.06
N ASN A 842 -2.22 7.53 23.43
CA ASN A 842 -2.37 8.82 24.10
C ASN A 842 -3.77 9.39 23.97
N ASN A 843 -4.20 10.07 25.02
CA ASN A 843 -5.45 10.83 25.03
C ASN A 843 -5.14 12.33 25.10
N TRP A 844 -5.48 13.04 24.03
CA TRP A 844 -5.36 14.48 23.87
C TRP A 844 -6.71 15.14 24.09
N GLU A 845 -6.88 15.80 25.23
CA GLU A 845 -8.06 16.61 25.49
C GLU A 845 -7.78 18.05 25.05
N VAL A 846 -8.29 18.44 23.88
CA VAL A 846 -8.19 19.81 23.36
C VAL A 846 -9.30 20.65 24.01
N LEU A 847 -8.91 21.49 24.97
CA LEU A 847 -9.85 22.19 25.84
C LEU A 847 -10.16 23.61 25.35
N SER A 848 -9.19 24.26 24.69
CA SER A 848 -9.34 25.56 24.03
C SER A 848 -8.23 25.78 23.00
N SER A 849 -8.26 26.90 22.27
CA SER A 849 -7.22 27.29 21.32
C SER A 849 -5.80 27.40 21.89
N ALA A 850 -5.65 27.52 23.21
CA ALA A 850 -4.37 27.71 23.87
C ALA A 850 -4.08 26.63 24.93
N TYR A 851 -4.94 25.62 25.05
CA TYR A 851 -4.87 24.68 26.17
C TYR A 851 -5.29 23.28 25.75
N THR A 852 -4.34 22.36 25.81
CA THR A 852 -4.53 20.94 25.55
C THR A 852 -4.01 20.15 26.75
N ARG A 853 -4.64 19.02 27.06
CA ARG A 853 -4.19 18.13 28.13
C ARG A 853 -3.91 16.75 27.57
N LEU A 854 -2.67 16.31 27.71
CA LEU A 854 -2.19 15.01 27.30
C LEU A 854 -2.22 14.04 28.49
N ASN A 855 -2.86 12.88 28.30
CA ASN A 855 -2.91 11.77 29.25
C ASN A 855 -3.31 12.20 30.68
N SER A 856 -4.32 13.08 30.79
CA SER A 856 -4.91 13.62 32.02
C SER A 856 -4.02 14.51 32.92
N ARG A 857 -2.68 14.47 32.80
CA ARG A 857 -1.77 15.07 33.78
C ARG A 857 -0.67 15.95 33.20
N MET A 858 -0.54 15.96 31.88
CA MET A 858 0.40 16.82 31.17
C MET A 858 -0.38 17.95 30.51
N TYR A 859 -0.10 19.17 30.91
CA TYR A 859 -0.83 20.36 30.50
C TYR A 859 0.00 21.15 29.50
N LEU A 860 -0.55 21.35 28.31
CA LEU A 860 0.09 21.97 27.17
C LEU A 860 -0.54 23.35 26.96
N PHE A 861 0.29 24.39 26.93
CA PHE A 861 -0.14 25.78 26.76
C PHE A 861 0.48 26.37 25.51
N SER A 862 -0.34 26.99 24.67
CA SER A 862 0.07 27.55 23.37
C SER A 862 0.88 26.53 22.57
N MET A 863 0.25 25.41 22.21
CA MET A 863 0.83 24.43 21.28
C MET A 863 0.02 24.45 19.99
N GLU A 864 0.69 24.69 18.88
CA GLU A 864 0.08 24.75 17.55
C GLU A 864 -0.04 23.35 16.94
N ASN A 865 0.96 22.47 17.15
CA ASN A 865 1.09 21.19 16.48
C ASN A 865 1.11 20.02 17.48
N LEU A 866 0.26 19.01 17.27
CA LEU A 866 0.12 17.84 18.15
C LEU A 866 0.43 16.55 17.38
N GLU A 867 1.28 15.68 17.93
CA GLU A 867 1.63 14.41 17.28
C GLU A 867 1.51 13.20 18.20
N GLY A 868 0.73 12.20 17.78
CA GLY A 868 0.30 11.06 18.57
C GLY A 868 1.38 10.01 18.85
N GLY A 869 2.12 9.57 17.83
CA GLY A 869 3.17 8.56 17.97
C GLY A 869 2.84 7.35 17.10
N SER A 870 3.27 6.13 17.49
CA SER A 870 3.06 4.91 16.69
C SER A 870 1.97 3.97 17.23
N SER A 871 1.05 4.46 18.05
CA SER A 871 -0.01 3.66 18.68
C SER A 871 -1.30 4.45 18.75
N ALA A 872 -2.45 3.79 18.84
CA ALA A 872 -3.77 4.43 18.79
C ALA A 872 -3.94 5.63 19.75
N ASP A 873 -4.21 6.81 19.17
CA ASP A 873 -4.36 8.09 19.83
C ASP A 873 -5.77 8.67 19.68
N GLU A 874 -6.26 9.35 20.72
CA GLU A 874 -7.55 10.02 20.70
C GLU A 874 -7.41 11.53 20.91
N PHE A 875 -7.92 12.33 19.97
CA PHE A 875 -7.99 13.78 20.04
C PHE A 875 -9.42 14.24 20.35
N LEU A 876 -9.71 14.41 21.63
CA LEU A 876 -11.02 14.81 22.16
C LEU A 876 -11.17 16.33 22.21
N PHE A 877 -12.06 16.87 21.38
CA PHE A 877 -12.35 18.31 21.32
C PHE A 877 -13.46 18.71 22.29
N SER A 878 -13.16 19.68 23.15
CA SER A 878 -14.15 20.41 23.93
C SER A 878 -14.90 21.43 23.08
N ASN A 879 -16.03 21.92 23.59
CA ASN A 879 -16.84 22.89 22.89
C ASN A 879 -16.07 24.17 22.51
N TYR A 880 -16.07 24.51 21.21
CA TYR A 880 -15.31 25.62 20.60
C TYR A 880 -13.79 25.54 20.76
N ALA A 881 -13.26 24.38 21.14
CA ALA A 881 -11.82 24.17 21.15
C ALA A 881 -11.27 24.18 19.72
N SER A 882 -10.01 24.60 19.59
CA SER A 882 -9.35 24.61 18.29
C SER A 882 -7.86 24.32 18.42
N VAL A 883 -7.25 23.87 17.33
CA VAL A 883 -5.81 23.74 17.16
C VAL A 883 -5.39 24.67 16.01
N ALA A 884 -4.40 25.52 16.27
CA ALA A 884 -3.98 26.54 15.31
C ALA A 884 -3.06 25.98 14.20
N GLY A 885 -2.30 24.93 14.49
CA GLY A 885 -1.42 24.25 13.55
C GLY A 885 -1.97 22.89 13.12
N THR A 886 -1.09 21.89 13.04
CA THR A 886 -1.37 20.54 12.54
C THR A 886 -1.75 19.56 13.66
N ILE A 887 -2.41 18.49 13.26
CA ILE A 887 -2.53 17.27 14.07
C ILE A 887 -2.02 16.12 13.21
N ASP A 888 -1.15 15.29 13.78
CA ASP A 888 -0.71 14.03 13.18
C ASP A 888 -0.96 12.91 14.19
N GLY A 889 -1.79 11.91 13.88
CA GLY A 889 -1.89 10.75 14.77
C GLY A 889 -0.62 9.89 14.72
N GLY A 890 0.09 9.91 13.59
CA GLY A 890 1.25 9.07 13.34
C GLY A 890 0.83 7.69 12.85
N GLY A 891 1.25 6.63 13.54
CA GLY A 891 0.83 5.26 13.25
C GLY A 891 -0.12 4.73 14.31
N GLY A 892 -0.91 3.72 13.99
CA GLY A 892 -1.91 3.18 14.93
C GLY A 892 -3.31 3.37 14.38
N SER A 893 -4.30 3.39 15.28
CA SER A 893 -5.69 3.69 14.93
C SER A 893 -6.13 4.92 15.71
N ASP A 894 -6.06 6.05 15.03
CA ASP A 894 -6.15 7.37 15.61
C ASP A 894 -7.52 7.99 15.34
N ARG A 895 -7.96 8.83 16.27
CA ARG A 895 -9.34 9.31 16.31
C ARG A 895 -9.46 10.80 16.58
N LEU A 896 -10.16 11.50 15.69
CA LEU A 896 -10.74 12.81 16.01
C LEU A 896 -12.09 12.63 16.69
N ASN A 897 -12.27 13.15 17.90
CA ASN A 897 -13.49 12.96 18.69
C ASN A 897 -14.15 14.29 19.04
N TYR A 898 -15.33 14.55 18.46
CA TYR A 898 -16.13 15.77 18.65
C TYR A 898 -17.35 15.57 19.56
N THR A 899 -17.42 14.48 20.32
CA THR A 899 -18.59 14.16 21.18
C THR A 899 -19.01 15.32 22.11
N ASN A 900 -18.04 16.15 22.55
CA ASN A 900 -18.27 17.29 23.43
C ASN A 900 -18.41 18.65 22.72
N PHE A 901 -18.39 18.67 21.39
CA PHE A 901 -18.55 19.88 20.59
C PHE A 901 -20.05 20.24 20.46
N ALA A 902 -20.42 21.52 20.59
CA ALA A 902 -21.84 21.90 20.65
C ALA A 902 -22.44 22.37 19.32
N GLN A 903 -21.65 22.47 18.25
CA GLN A 903 -22.11 22.87 16.92
C GLN A 903 -21.77 21.77 15.93
N PRO A 904 -22.55 21.59 14.85
CA PRO A 904 -22.22 20.61 13.84
C PRO A 904 -20.80 20.80 13.29
N VAL A 905 -20.10 19.69 13.09
CA VAL A 905 -18.74 19.62 12.58
C VAL A 905 -18.73 19.09 11.17
N SER A 906 -17.76 19.58 10.39
CA SER A 906 -17.43 19.05 9.07
C SER A 906 -16.02 18.50 9.07
N VAL A 907 -15.85 17.33 8.46
CA VAL A 907 -14.58 16.70 8.11
C VAL A 907 -14.53 16.46 6.60
N ASP A 908 -13.43 16.82 5.98
CA ASP A 908 -13.19 16.77 4.54
C ASP A 908 -11.92 15.97 4.27
N LEU A 909 -12.10 14.75 3.77
CA LEU A 909 -11.03 13.82 3.42
C LEU A 909 -10.45 14.26 2.07
N MET A 910 -9.20 14.72 2.04
CA MET A 910 -8.60 15.29 0.84
C MET A 910 -7.87 14.26 0.00
N SER A 911 -7.11 13.39 0.67
CA SER A 911 -6.31 12.30 0.09
C SER A 911 -6.12 11.19 1.14
N ALA A 912 -5.37 10.14 0.79
CA ALA A 912 -5.00 9.02 1.67
C ALA A 912 -4.73 9.46 3.12
N ASP A 913 -3.75 10.35 3.28
CA ASP A 913 -3.21 10.70 4.60
C ASP A 913 -3.54 12.12 5.04
N ARG A 914 -4.45 12.82 4.36
CA ARG A 914 -4.71 14.25 4.63
C ARG A 914 -6.19 14.57 4.71
N LEU A 915 -6.59 15.24 5.78
CA LEU A 915 -7.94 15.77 5.95
C LEU A 915 -7.94 17.20 6.48
N ARG A 916 -9.10 17.87 6.35
CA ARG A 916 -9.45 19.09 7.09
C ARG A 916 -10.61 18.80 8.03
N ALA A 917 -10.56 19.35 9.23
CA ALA A 917 -11.61 19.15 10.22
C ALA A 917 -11.95 20.43 10.99
N THR A 918 -13.17 20.48 11.51
CA THR A 918 -13.66 21.64 12.26
C THR A 918 -12.83 21.88 13.51
N GLY A 919 -12.49 23.15 13.77
CA GLY A 919 -11.63 23.52 14.89
C GLY A 919 -10.14 23.31 14.62
N ILE A 920 -9.71 22.92 13.42
CA ILE A 920 -8.28 22.78 13.08
C ILE A 920 -7.98 23.70 11.89
N SER A 921 -7.00 24.58 12.04
CA SER A 921 -6.73 25.62 11.02
C SER A 921 -5.83 25.13 9.88
N SER A 922 -5.09 24.03 10.10
CA SER A 922 -4.18 23.42 9.13
C SER A 922 -4.64 22.03 8.69
N ILE A 923 -3.74 21.29 8.02
CA ILE A 923 -3.93 19.91 7.60
C ILE A 923 -3.82 18.98 8.82
N VAL A 924 -4.62 17.92 8.79
CA VAL A 924 -4.54 16.79 9.72
C VAL A 924 -4.09 15.56 8.96
N THR A 925 -3.22 14.75 9.56
CA THR A 925 -2.67 13.51 9.01
C THR A 925 -2.74 12.38 10.03
N GLY A 926 -2.56 11.12 9.58
CA GLY A 926 -2.58 9.94 10.46
C GLY A 926 -3.84 9.84 11.31
N ILE A 927 -5.03 9.93 10.70
CA ILE A 927 -6.31 9.76 11.41
C ILE A 927 -7.15 8.77 10.63
N GLU A 928 -7.55 7.69 11.29
CA GLU A 928 -8.33 6.60 10.70
C GLU A 928 -9.80 6.69 11.09
N SER A 929 -10.15 7.50 12.09
CA SER A 929 -11.55 7.61 12.52
C SER A 929 -11.99 9.00 13.00
N VAL A 930 -13.29 9.27 12.81
CA VAL A 930 -13.96 10.45 13.37
C VAL A 930 -15.21 10.08 14.17
N VAL A 931 -15.42 10.76 15.29
CA VAL A 931 -16.70 10.79 16.01
C VAL A 931 -17.25 12.20 15.91
N GLY A 932 -18.46 12.37 15.37
CA GLY A 932 -19.16 13.64 15.33
C GLY A 932 -19.68 14.08 16.69
N THR A 933 -20.58 15.04 16.69
CA THR A 933 -21.17 15.61 17.89
C THR A 933 -22.28 14.73 18.45
N ALA A 934 -22.63 14.93 19.72
CA ALA A 934 -23.76 14.23 20.32
C ALA A 934 -25.12 14.68 19.74
N SER A 935 -25.17 15.82 19.06
CA SER A 935 -26.37 16.34 18.40
C SER A 935 -25.99 17.39 17.35
N GLY A 936 -26.39 17.17 16.12
CA GLY A 936 -26.04 18.06 15.01
C GLY A 936 -26.40 17.40 13.69
N LEU A 937 -26.09 18.10 12.60
CA LEU A 937 -25.99 17.47 11.28
C LEU A 937 -24.51 17.53 10.91
N ASP A 938 -23.75 16.60 11.45
CA ASP A 938 -22.33 16.49 11.20
C ASP A 938 -22.09 15.95 9.79
N ARG A 939 -21.02 16.41 9.16
CA ARG A 939 -20.76 16.16 7.75
C ARG A 939 -19.40 15.55 7.51
N LEU A 940 -19.37 14.42 6.82
CA LEU A 940 -18.15 13.85 6.25
C LEU A 940 -18.18 13.99 4.73
N THR A 941 -17.09 14.50 4.17
CA THR A 941 -16.88 14.63 2.71
C THR A 941 -15.74 13.73 2.29
N GLY A 942 -15.98 12.88 1.31
CA GLY A 942 -14.97 12.01 0.72
C GLY A 942 -14.02 12.77 -0.20
N PRO A 943 -12.85 12.18 -0.51
CA PRO A 943 -11.94 12.70 -1.53
C PRO A 943 -12.60 12.86 -2.89
N SER A 944 -11.97 13.63 -3.76
CA SER A 944 -12.42 13.85 -5.15
C SER A 944 -12.10 12.66 -6.10
N THR A 945 -11.98 11.46 -5.54
CA THR A 945 -11.79 10.17 -6.23
C THR A 945 -13.04 9.29 -6.04
N THR A 946 -13.07 8.08 -6.59
CA THR A 946 -14.16 7.12 -6.38
C THR A 946 -14.15 6.61 -4.95
N ASN A 947 -15.26 6.79 -4.22
CA ASN A 947 -15.41 6.34 -2.84
C ASN A 947 -16.50 5.28 -2.68
N TYR A 948 -16.22 4.29 -1.82
CA TYR A 948 -17.15 3.25 -1.43
C TYR A 948 -17.54 3.45 0.03
N TRP A 949 -18.76 3.95 0.26
CA TRP A 949 -19.33 4.19 1.57
C TRP A 949 -20.14 2.99 2.02
N TYR A 950 -19.83 2.47 3.20
CA TYR A 950 -20.49 1.34 3.85
C TYR A 950 -21.21 1.85 5.08
N LEU A 951 -22.54 1.94 4.99
CA LEU A 951 -23.40 2.50 6.04
C LEU A 951 -23.89 1.36 6.93
N THR A 952 -23.17 1.09 8.01
CA THR A 952 -23.33 -0.13 8.83
C THR A 952 -24.12 0.07 10.11
N GLY A 953 -24.35 1.32 10.53
CA GLY A 953 -25.12 1.63 11.72
C GLY A 953 -25.80 2.99 11.64
N ASP A 954 -26.53 3.33 12.70
CA ASP A 954 -27.18 4.64 12.81
C ASP A 954 -26.12 5.76 12.84
N ASN A 955 -26.14 6.63 11.83
CA ASN A 955 -25.17 7.72 11.61
C ASN A 955 -23.71 7.22 11.69
N ALA A 956 -23.46 5.97 11.25
CA ALA A 956 -22.16 5.31 11.42
C ALA A 956 -21.85 4.39 10.24
N GLY A 957 -20.56 4.22 9.97
CA GLY A 957 -20.09 3.45 8.84
C GLY A 957 -18.60 3.66 8.59
N TYR A 958 -18.18 3.32 7.37
CA TYR A 958 -16.83 3.57 6.91
C TYR A 958 -16.79 3.89 5.43
N VAL A 959 -15.71 4.52 4.99
CA VAL A 959 -15.44 4.80 3.58
C VAL A 959 -14.12 4.17 3.18
N ARG A 960 -14.14 3.38 2.10
CA ARG A 960 -12.96 2.85 1.40
C ARG A 960 -12.75 3.65 0.12
N ARG A 961 -11.51 3.96 -0.19
CA ARG A 961 -11.14 4.73 -1.39
C ARG A 961 -10.63 3.77 -2.45
N SER A 962 -10.74 4.13 -3.72
CA SER A 962 -10.22 3.29 -4.81
C SER A 962 -8.69 3.20 -4.85
N ASP A 963 -7.99 4.15 -4.21
CA ASP A 963 -6.53 4.29 -4.23
C ASP A 963 -5.83 3.68 -3.00
N THR A 964 -6.59 3.24 -1.99
CA THR A 964 -6.05 2.75 -0.72
C THR A 964 -6.89 1.61 -0.17
N MET A 965 -6.26 0.57 0.37
CA MET A 965 -6.97 -0.54 1.02
C MET A 965 -7.49 -0.20 2.43
N SER A 966 -7.02 0.91 3.03
CA SER A 966 -7.38 1.32 4.38
C SER A 966 -8.73 2.01 4.45
N ALA A 967 -9.60 1.58 5.36
CA ALA A 967 -10.91 2.17 5.61
C ALA A 967 -10.84 3.35 6.59
N PHE A 968 -11.56 4.44 6.31
CA PHE A 968 -11.77 5.53 7.26
C PHE A 968 -13.13 5.37 7.96
N MET A 969 -13.11 5.22 9.28
CA MET A 969 -14.30 4.95 10.09
C MET A 969 -14.97 6.23 10.56
N PHE A 970 -16.31 6.25 10.63
CA PHE A 970 -17.04 7.39 11.15
C PHE A 970 -18.20 6.96 12.05
N TYR A 971 -18.44 7.77 13.09
CA TYR A 971 -19.50 7.55 14.09
C TYR A 971 -20.20 8.87 14.40
N SER A 972 -21.52 8.82 14.61
CA SER A 972 -22.33 10.02 14.87
C SER A 972 -22.12 11.11 13.79
N VAL A 973 -22.13 10.70 12.53
CA VAL A 973 -22.09 11.59 11.37
C VAL A 973 -23.38 11.41 10.58
N GLU A 974 -24.19 12.46 10.54
CA GLU A 974 -25.54 12.38 9.96
C GLU A 974 -25.57 12.64 8.45
N SER A 975 -24.59 13.37 7.91
CA SER A 975 -24.57 13.78 6.50
C SER A 975 -23.31 13.36 5.78
N LEU A 976 -23.47 12.78 4.59
CA LEU A 976 -22.37 12.25 3.79
C LEU A 976 -22.28 12.96 2.44
N ASN A 977 -21.06 13.04 1.94
CA ASN A 977 -20.81 13.61 0.65
C ASN A 977 -19.75 12.86 -0.15
N GLY A 978 -20.12 12.47 -1.36
CA GLY A 978 -19.31 11.63 -2.24
C GLY A 978 -17.99 12.30 -2.61
N GLY A 979 -18.06 13.42 -3.32
CA GLY A 979 -16.87 14.15 -3.72
C GLY A 979 -16.98 14.64 -5.15
N HIS A 980 -16.07 14.22 -6.01
CA HIS A 980 -16.13 14.47 -7.46
C HIS A 980 -16.00 13.19 -8.30
N GLY A 981 -15.72 12.06 -7.64
CA GLY A 981 -15.52 10.77 -8.30
C GLY A 981 -16.84 10.03 -8.49
N THR A 982 -16.77 8.77 -8.90
CA THR A 982 -17.95 7.89 -8.92
C THR A 982 -18.11 7.30 -7.53
N ASP A 983 -19.12 7.72 -6.79
CA ASP A 983 -19.29 7.33 -5.39
C ASP A 983 -20.40 6.29 -5.24
N GLN A 984 -20.21 5.35 -4.31
CA GLN A 984 -21.20 4.32 -4.00
C GLN A 984 -21.56 4.34 -2.53
N PHE A 985 -22.83 4.58 -2.23
CA PHE A 985 -23.40 4.54 -0.89
C PHE A 985 -24.16 3.25 -0.68
N ARG A 986 -23.57 2.29 0.04
CA ARG A 986 -24.17 0.98 0.34
C ARG A 986 -24.80 1.00 1.73
N VAL A 987 -26.10 0.72 1.81
CA VAL A 987 -26.85 0.68 3.07
C VAL A 987 -26.94 -0.76 3.59
N TYR A 988 -26.38 -1.00 4.78
CA TYR A 988 -26.33 -2.33 5.40
C TYR A 988 -27.39 -2.51 6.46
N GLY A 989 -27.92 -3.73 6.55
CA GLY A 989 -28.83 -4.11 7.61
C GLY A 989 -29.99 -3.13 7.69
N ASN A 990 -30.14 -2.45 8.81
CA ASN A 990 -31.19 -1.45 9.01
C ASN A 990 -30.63 -0.05 9.32
N ALA A 991 -29.40 0.25 8.87
CA ALA A 991 -28.71 1.52 9.11
C ALA A 991 -29.58 2.73 8.73
N ARG A 992 -29.48 3.79 9.53
CA ARG A 992 -30.24 5.03 9.35
C ARG A 992 -29.34 6.25 9.44
N PHE A 993 -29.60 7.22 8.58
CA PHE A 993 -28.91 8.50 8.59
C PHE A 993 -29.93 9.62 8.76
N ASP A 994 -29.75 10.44 9.78
CA ASP A 994 -30.70 11.53 10.07
C ASP A 994 -30.56 12.72 9.11
N GLY A 995 -29.41 12.84 8.43
CA GLY A 995 -29.06 13.93 7.52
C GLY A 995 -29.09 13.55 6.05
N ASP A 996 -28.33 14.30 5.25
CA ASP A 996 -28.35 14.24 3.78
C ASP A 996 -27.31 13.25 3.23
N ILE A 997 -27.61 12.63 2.08
CA ILE A 997 -26.64 11.96 1.22
C ILE A 997 -26.54 12.73 -0.09
N ASP A 998 -25.33 13.18 -0.43
CA ASP A 998 -25.07 13.97 -1.64
C ASP A 998 -23.85 13.43 -2.39
N GLY A 999 -24.05 12.75 -3.52
CA GLY A 999 -22.94 12.27 -4.37
C GLY A 999 -22.11 13.40 -5.00
N ARG A 1000 -22.73 14.57 -5.18
CA ARG A 1000 -22.22 15.76 -5.87
C ARG A 1000 -22.00 15.58 -7.37
N TRP A 1001 -20.77 15.28 -7.76
CA TRP A 1001 -20.27 15.28 -9.13
C TRP A 1001 -19.72 13.89 -9.38
N GLY A 1002 -19.91 13.38 -10.59
CA GLY A 1002 -19.58 12.00 -10.90
C GLY A 1002 -20.83 11.28 -11.35
N THR A 1003 -20.76 9.95 -11.33
CA THR A 1003 -21.91 9.07 -11.52
C THR A 1003 -22.06 8.28 -10.23
N ASP A 1004 -23.03 8.62 -9.42
CA ASP A 1004 -23.11 8.15 -8.04
C ASP A 1004 -24.24 7.14 -7.85
N THR A 1005 -24.01 6.16 -6.97
CA THR A 1005 -24.93 5.03 -6.76
C THR A 1005 -25.37 4.95 -5.31
N LEU A 1006 -26.68 4.86 -5.07
CA LEU A 1006 -27.25 4.50 -3.77
C LEU A 1006 -27.74 3.04 -3.83
N SER A 1007 -27.13 2.16 -3.06
CA SER A 1007 -27.40 0.71 -3.09
C SER A 1007 -28.00 0.21 -1.79
N TYR A 1008 -29.11 -0.52 -1.89
CA TYR A 1008 -29.78 -1.24 -0.81
C TYR A 1008 -29.63 -2.76 -0.91
N ALA A 1009 -28.69 -3.27 -1.71
CA ALA A 1009 -28.51 -4.72 -1.91
C ALA A 1009 -28.30 -5.48 -0.57
N SER A 1010 -27.58 -4.87 0.37
CA SER A 1010 -27.33 -5.39 1.73
C SER A 1010 -28.41 -5.00 2.76
N PHE A 1011 -29.49 -4.34 2.35
CA PHE A 1011 -30.50 -3.82 3.26
C PHE A 1011 -31.42 -4.92 3.79
N ASN A 1012 -31.53 -4.98 5.11
CA ASN A 1012 -32.42 -5.88 5.83
C ASN A 1012 -33.01 -5.18 7.06
N ALA A 1013 -34.18 -4.56 6.88
CA ALA A 1013 -34.94 -3.96 7.98
C ALA A 1013 -35.51 -4.98 9.00
N GLY A 1014 -35.40 -6.29 8.74
CA GLY A 1014 -36.04 -7.35 9.53
C GLY A 1014 -37.58 -7.36 9.46
N THR A 1015 -38.18 -6.46 8.69
CA THR A 1015 -39.65 -6.32 8.50
C THR A 1015 -40.16 -7.06 7.26
N GLY A 1016 -39.27 -7.45 6.35
CA GLY A 1016 -39.61 -8.04 5.05
C GLY A 1016 -40.24 -7.04 4.06
N LEU A 1017 -40.07 -5.73 4.30
CA LEU A 1017 -40.56 -4.67 3.40
C LEU A 1017 -39.38 -4.13 2.59
N GLY A 1018 -39.63 -3.90 1.29
CA GLY A 1018 -38.67 -3.23 0.40
C GLY A 1018 -38.51 -1.75 0.68
N VAL A 1019 -37.61 -1.16 -0.08
CA VAL A 1019 -37.20 0.23 0.00
C VAL A 1019 -38.01 1.10 -0.97
N ASN A 1020 -38.26 2.32 -0.54
CA ASN A 1020 -38.80 3.39 -1.37
C ASN A 1020 -37.71 4.43 -1.60
N VAL A 1021 -37.33 4.64 -2.86
CA VAL A 1021 -36.37 5.66 -3.30
C VAL A 1021 -37.04 6.49 -4.40
N ASP A 1022 -37.10 7.80 -4.18
CA ASP A 1022 -37.64 8.76 -5.14
C ASP A 1022 -36.61 9.90 -5.29
N LEU A 1023 -35.82 9.86 -6.37
CA LEU A 1023 -34.78 10.85 -6.66
C LEU A 1023 -35.37 12.20 -7.09
N THR A 1024 -36.57 12.22 -7.66
CA THR A 1024 -37.31 13.46 -7.96
C THR A 1024 -37.68 14.21 -6.68
N ASP A 1025 -38.18 13.48 -5.68
CA ASP A 1025 -38.52 14.01 -4.35
C ASP A 1025 -37.33 14.09 -3.40
N ARG A 1026 -36.18 13.50 -3.77
CA ARG A 1026 -34.93 13.44 -2.99
C ARG A 1026 -35.10 12.70 -1.67
N SER A 1027 -35.84 11.61 -1.70
CA SER A 1027 -36.13 10.81 -0.50
C SER A 1027 -35.74 9.35 -0.69
N ALA A 1028 -35.22 8.74 0.37
CA ALA A 1028 -34.89 7.32 0.36
C ALA A 1028 -35.14 6.68 1.73
N THR A 1029 -35.34 5.37 1.75
CA THR A 1029 -35.65 4.63 2.99
C THR A 1029 -34.45 4.60 3.92
N GLY A 1030 -34.64 5.04 5.17
CA GLY A 1030 -33.55 5.11 6.15
C GLY A 1030 -32.73 6.39 6.10
N ILE A 1031 -33.02 7.31 5.16
CA ILE A 1031 -32.39 8.63 5.08
C ILE A 1031 -33.41 9.70 5.51
N GLY A 1032 -33.09 10.45 6.56
CA GLY A 1032 -33.93 11.47 7.18
C GLY A 1032 -33.86 12.82 6.47
N GLY A 1033 -32.73 13.13 5.83
CA GLY A 1033 -32.53 14.30 4.98
C GLY A 1033 -32.81 14.03 3.50
N ASP A 1034 -32.21 14.85 2.65
CA ASP A 1034 -32.31 14.78 1.20
C ASP A 1034 -31.29 13.81 0.59
N VAL A 1035 -31.68 13.15 -0.50
CA VAL A 1035 -30.80 12.37 -1.39
C VAL A 1035 -30.62 13.13 -2.71
N ARG A 1036 -29.37 13.49 -3.05
CA ARG A 1036 -29.05 14.34 -4.23
C ARG A 1036 -27.77 13.91 -4.92
N GLY A 1037 -27.64 14.28 -6.20
CA GLY A 1037 -26.48 13.91 -7.02
C GLY A 1037 -26.27 12.41 -7.00
N ILE A 1038 -27.36 11.66 -7.21
CA ILE A 1038 -27.36 10.20 -7.30
C ILE A 1038 -28.01 9.89 -8.64
N GLU A 1039 -27.28 9.23 -9.52
CA GLU A 1039 -27.78 8.84 -10.85
C GLU A 1039 -28.29 7.41 -10.82
N ASN A 1040 -27.73 6.55 -9.97
CA ASN A 1040 -28.00 5.12 -9.96
C ASN A 1040 -28.61 4.67 -8.62
N VAL A 1041 -29.56 3.74 -8.68
CA VAL A 1041 -30.17 3.14 -7.48
C VAL A 1041 -30.27 1.63 -7.64
N THR A 1042 -29.79 0.91 -6.64
CA THR A 1042 -30.02 -0.55 -6.51
C THR A 1042 -30.97 -0.81 -5.34
N GLY A 1043 -31.99 -1.62 -5.62
CA GLY A 1043 -33.00 -2.07 -4.68
C GLY A 1043 -32.47 -3.02 -3.60
N SER A 1044 -33.36 -3.41 -2.72
CA SER A 1044 -33.17 -4.43 -1.71
C SER A 1044 -33.58 -5.81 -2.22
N ARG A 1045 -33.57 -6.81 -1.35
CA ARG A 1045 -34.04 -8.16 -1.68
C ARG A 1045 -35.56 -8.36 -1.56
N TYR A 1046 -36.32 -7.27 -1.52
CA TYR A 1046 -37.76 -7.26 -1.26
C TYR A 1046 -38.45 -6.36 -2.28
N ASP A 1047 -39.79 -6.43 -2.35
CA ASP A 1047 -40.61 -5.62 -3.25
C ASP A 1047 -40.38 -4.10 -3.12
N ASP A 1048 -39.56 -3.53 -3.99
CA ASP A 1048 -39.12 -2.14 -3.93
C ASP A 1048 -39.98 -1.18 -4.77
N PHE A 1049 -39.78 0.11 -4.52
CA PHE A 1049 -40.24 1.20 -5.38
C PHE A 1049 -39.06 2.15 -5.63
N LEU A 1050 -38.53 2.14 -6.84
CA LEU A 1050 -37.41 2.99 -7.26
C LEU A 1050 -37.87 3.93 -8.36
N ARG A 1051 -37.62 5.23 -8.16
CA ARG A 1051 -37.97 6.27 -9.12
C ARG A 1051 -36.79 7.20 -9.37
N GLY A 1052 -36.44 7.32 -10.64
CA GLY A 1052 -35.44 8.23 -11.17
C GLY A 1052 -35.84 9.70 -11.08
N ASP A 1053 -35.05 10.55 -11.73
CA ASP A 1053 -35.24 11.99 -11.78
C ASP A 1053 -35.40 12.54 -13.21
N LYS A 1054 -34.58 13.50 -13.61
CA LYS A 1054 -34.59 14.06 -14.97
C LYS A 1054 -33.29 13.78 -15.72
N GLY A 1055 -32.31 13.19 -15.02
CA GLY A 1055 -31.05 12.74 -15.59
C GLY A 1055 -31.20 11.34 -16.17
N ASN A 1056 -30.11 10.82 -16.71
CA ASN A 1056 -30.08 9.42 -17.12
C ASN A 1056 -29.82 8.56 -15.88
N ASN A 1057 -30.76 7.71 -15.52
CA ASN A 1057 -30.68 6.89 -14.33
C ASN A 1057 -30.44 5.42 -14.65
N VAL A 1058 -29.71 4.73 -13.77
CA VAL A 1058 -29.66 3.26 -13.75
C VAL A 1058 -30.42 2.76 -12.53
N LEU A 1059 -31.54 2.08 -12.74
CA LEU A 1059 -32.39 1.54 -11.68
C LEU A 1059 -32.38 0.01 -11.74
N VAL A 1060 -31.96 -0.63 -10.65
CA VAL A 1060 -31.88 -2.10 -10.53
C VAL A 1060 -32.79 -2.56 -9.41
N GLY A 1061 -33.79 -3.40 -9.70
CA GLY A 1061 -34.75 -3.92 -8.72
C GLY A 1061 -34.16 -4.97 -7.78
N TYR A 1062 -33.18 -5.73 -8.25
CA TYR A 1062 -32.49 -6.79 -7.52
C TYR A 1062 -33.34 -8.06 -7.29
N VAL A 1063 -34.02 -8.22 -6.15
CA VAL A 1063 -34.89 -9.39 -5.86
C VAL A 1063 -36.22 -8.88 -5.34
N GLY A 1064 -37.33 -9.46 -5.82
CA GLY A 1064 -38.66 -9.06 -5.39
C GLY A 1064 -39.52 -8.63 -6.58
N ASN A 1065 -40.75 -8.23 -6.27
CA ASN A 1065 -41.68 -7.66 -7.25
C ASN A 1065 -41.52 -6.13 -7.24
N ASP A 1066 -40.64 -5.64 -8.10
CA ASP A 1066 -40.19 -4.26 -8.03
C ASP A 1066 -40.98 -3.33 -8.95
N ILE A 1067 -41.03 -2.06 -8.57
CA ILE A 1067 -41.56 -0.99 -9.42
C ILE A 1067 -40.40 -0.05 -9.72
N LEU A 1068 -40.05 0.05 -11.00
CA LEU A 1068 -38.97 0.90 -11.50
C LEU A 1068 -39.52 1.94 -12.46
N LEU A 1069 -39.29 3.21 -12.18
CA LEU A 1069 -39.78 4.34 -12.97
C LEU A 1069 -38.61 5.24 -13.38
N GLY A 1070 -38.24 5.26 -14.66
CA GLY A 1070 -37.09 6.04 -15.19
C GLY A 1070 -37.32 7.54 -15.14
N MET A 1071 -38.52 7.98 -15.56
CA MET A 1071 -38.99 9.37 -15.60
C MET A 1071 -38.55 10.16 -16.85
N GLU A 1072 -37.72 11.20 -16.74
CA GLU A 1072 -37.15 11.88 -17.92
C GLU A 1072 -35.68 11.50 -18.00
N GLY A 1073 -35.15 11.16 -19.18
CA GLY A 1073 -33.77 10.70 -19.29
C GLY A 1073 -33.64 9.60 -20.33
N ASN A 1074 -32.42 9.18 -20.66
CA ASN A 1074 -32.21 7.90 -21.32
C ASN A 1074 -31.82 6.90 -20.24
N ASP A 1075 -32.80 6.17 -19.73
CA ASP A 1075 -32.66 5.39 -18.51
C ASP A 1075 -32.35 3.93 -18.80
N VAL A 1076 -31.74 3.26 -17.83
CA VAL A 1076 -31.53 1.81 -17.82
C VAL A 1076 -32.28 1.23 -16.64
N LEU A 1077 -33.38 0.52 -16.91
CA LEU A 1077 -34.21 -0.13 -15.91
C LEU A 1077 -34.03 -1.64 -16.00
N ARG A 1078 -33.65 -2.24 -14.89
CA ARG A 1078 -33.38 -3.67 -14.77
C ARG A 1078 -34.21 -4.20 -13.62
N GLY A 1079 -35.13 -5.10 -13.90
CA GLY A 1079 -35.93 -5.78 -12.90
C GLY A 1079 -35.08 -6.70 -12.03
N SER A 1080 -35.59 -7.90 -11.77
CA SER A 1080 -34.98 -8.81 -10.81
C SER A 1080 -34.65 -10.17 -11.42
N TYR A 1081 -33.72 -10.88 -10.79
CA TYR A 1081 -33.45 -12.29 -11.11
C TYR A 1081 -34.59 -13.21 -10.63
N SER A 1082 -35.51 -12.69 -9.80
CA SER A 1082 -36.73 -13.37 -9.35
C SER A 1082 -37.80 -12.37 -8.90
N GLY A 1083 -39.05 -12.59 -9.31
CA GLY A 1083 -40.20 -11.72 -9.03
C GLY A 1083 -40.82 -11.16 -10.31
N SER A 1084 -42.02 -10.61 -10.19
CA SER A 1084 -42.80 -10.04 -11.29
C SER A 1084 -42.79 -8.51 -11.20
N ASN A 1085 -42.03 -7.88 -12.08
CA ASN A 1085 -41.67 -6.47 -12.01
C ASN A 1085 -42.57 -5.59 -12.88
N ILE A 1086 -42.61 -4.29 -12.55
CA ILE A 1086 -43.24 -3.25 -13.35
C ILE A 1086 -42.18 -2.20 -13.68
N LEU A 1087 -41.80 -2.11 -14.95
CA LEU A 1087 -40.80 -1.18 -15.47
C LEU A 1087 -41.49 -0.15 -16.37
N VAL A 1088 -41.26 1.13 -16.11
CA VAL A 1088 -41.74 2.24 -16.95
C VAL A 1088 -40.55 3.14 -17.26
N GLY A 1089 -40.15 3.20 -18.53
CA GLY A 1089 -39.02 4.01 -19.00
C GLY A 1089 -39.29 5.48 -18.80
N GLY A 1090 -40.27 6.00 -19.53
CA GLY A 1090 -40.77 7.36 -19.35
C GLY A 1090 -40.57 8.19 -20.61
N MET A 1091 -39.77 9.25 -20.52
CA MET A 1091 -39.44 10.14 -21.63
C MET A 1091 -37.95 10.05 -21.94
N GLY A 1092 -37.62 9.70 -23.18
CA GLY A 1092 -36.25 9.52 -23.66
C GLY A 1092 -36.01 8.08 -24.09
N ALA A 1093 -34.84 7.82 -24.68
CA ALA A 1093 -34.56 6.52 -25.29
C ALA A 1093 -34.08 5.53 -24.22
N ASP A 1094 -35.00 4.71 -23.72
CA ASP A 1094 -34.76 3.89 -22.54
C ASP A 1094 -34.35 2.45 -22.89
N THR A 1095 -33.70 1.78 -21.94
CA THR A 1095 -33.38 0.35 -22.00
C THR A 1095 -33.99 -0.36 -20.79
N LEU A 1096 -34.98 -1.21 -21.03
CA LEU A 1096 -35.70 -1.97 -20.03
C LEU A 1096 -35.40 -3.47 -20.16
N SER A 1097 -35.09 -4.12 -19.04
CA SER A 1097 -34.91 -5.57 -18.94
C SER A 1097 -35.71 -6.12 -17.77
N GLY A 1098 -36.69 -6.98 -18.04
CA GLY A 1098 -37.58 -7.57 -17.04
C GLY A 1098 -36.86 -8.58 -16.14
N GLY A 1099 -36.14 -9.51 -16.76
CA GLY A 1099 -35.38 -10.55 -16.07
C GLY A 1099 -36.09 -11.89 -16.15
N ARG A 1100 -36.28 -12.55 -15.01
CA ARG A 1100 -37.03 -13.82 -14.93
C ARG A 1100 -38.44 -13.56 -14.43
N ASN A 1101 -39.37 -14.45 -14.80
CA ASN A 1101 -40.80 -14.44 -14.49
C ASN A 1101 -41.63 -13.49 -15.37
N GLU A 1102 -42.78 -13.03 -14.87
CA GLU A 1102 -43.76 -12.30 -15.68
C GLU A 1102 -43.64 -10.81 -15.39
N ASP A 1103 -43.08 -10.05 -16.32
CA ASP A 1103 -42.84 -8.61 -16.15
C ASP A 1103 -43.79 -7.75 -17.00
N LEU A 1104 -44.03 -6.53 -16.54
CA LEU A 1104 -44.75 -5.49 -17.29
C LEU A 1104 -43.77 -4.37 -17.67
N LEU A 1105 -43.45 -4.27 -18.95
CA LEU A 1105 -42.53 -3.27 -19.50
C LEU A 1105 -43.29 -2.23 -20.32
N ILE A 1106 -43.11 -0.95 -19.98
CA ILE A 1106 -43.68 0.19 -20.68
C ILE A 1106 -42.52 1.10 -21.10
N GLY A 1107 -42.27 1.22 -22.41
CA GLY A 1107 -41.18 2.08 -22.91
C GLY A 1107 -41.46 3.56 -22.64
N GLY A 1108 -42.65 4.04 -22.99
CA GLY A 1108 -43.07 5.40 -22.72
C GLY A 1108 -43.55 5.64 -21.28
N TYR A 1109 -44.33 6.71 -21.09
CA TYR A 1109 -44.81 7.13 -19.77
C TYR A 1109 -46.31 6.86 -19.56
N THR A 1110 -46.71 6.84 -18.29
CA THR A 1110 -48.09 6.75 -17.84
C THR A 1110 -48.56 8.03 -17.17
N ARG A 1111 -49.87 8.20 -17.07
CA ARG A 1111 -50.45 9.32 -16.30
C ARG A 1111 -50.19 9.20 -14.79
N LEU A 1112 -49.80 8.03 -14.29
CA LEU A 1112 -49.61 7.77 -12.87
C LEU A 1112 -48.31 8.39 -12.34
N GLU A 1113 -47.25 8.44 -13.15
CA GLU A 1113 -45.95 9.03 -12.77
C GLU A 1113 -46.06 10.51 -12.35
N TYR A 1114 -46.92 11.27 -13.03
CA TYR A 1114 -47.09 12.71 -12.78
C TYR A 1114 -48.15 13.04 -11.70
N GLY A 1115 -48.53 12.07 -10.88
CA GLY A 1115 -49.35 12.28 -9.69
C GLY A 1115 -48.58 12.96 -8.56
N SER A 1116 -49.26 13.23 -7.42
CA SER A 1116 -48.51 13.49 -6.18
C SER A 1116 -47.69 12.24 -5.82
N PRO A 1117 -46.56 12.35 -5.10
CA PRO A 1117 -45.72 11.20 -4.76
C PRO A 1117 -46.51 10.05 -4.13
N LYS A 1118 -47.40 10.40 -3.20
CA LYS A 1118 -48.35 9.46 -2.58
C LYS A 1118 -49.30 8.83 -3.59
N SER A 1119 -49.81 9.58 -4.57
CA SER A 1119 -50.70 9.06 -5.61
C SER A 1119 -49.97 8.13 -6.57
N THR A 1120 -48.74 8.47 -6.96
CA THR A 1120 -47.87 7.66 -7.81
C THR A 1120 -47.60 6.33 -7.13
N PHE A 1121 -47.08 6.35 -5.91
CA PHE A 1121 -46.83 5.16 -5.10
C PHE A 1121 -48.09 4.28 -4.95
N LEU A 1122 -49.23 4.86 -4.56
CA LEU A 1122 -50.47 4.09 -4.39
C LEU A 1122 -51.03 3.53 -5.71
N GLY A 1123 -50.83 4.24 -6.83
CA GLY A 1123 -51.23 3.80 -8.16
C GLY A 1123 -50.44 2.57 -8.60
N PHE A 1124 -49.12 2.65 -8.56
CA PHE A 1124 -48.26 1.53 -8.94
C PHE A 1124 -48.31 0.37 -7.94
N ALA A 1125 -48.45 0.63 -6.64
CA ALA A 1125 -48.74 -0.43 -5.66
C ALA A 1125 -50.05 -1.17 -5.98
N GLY A 1126 -51.07 -0.44 -6.46
CA GLY A 1126 -52.30 -1.03 -6.96
C GLY A 1126 -52.07 -1.89 -8.21
N MET A 1127 -51.25 -1.42 -9.16
CA MET A 1127 -50.87 -2.21 -10.34
C MET A 1127 -50.14 -3.49 -9.96
N ARG A 1128 -49.10 -3.40 -9.12
CA ARG A 1128 -48.36 -4.55 -8.60
C ARG A 1128 -49.29 -5.56 -7.96
N SER A 1129 -50.24 -5.11 -7.13
CA SER A 1129 -51.21 -5.99 -6.47
C SER A 1129 -52.10 -6.79 -7.44
N VAL A 1130 -52.25 -6.35 -8.69
CA VAL A 1130 -52.95 -7.10 -9.75
C VAL A 1130 -51.97 -7.96 -10.53
N TRP A 1131 -50.77 -7.45 -10.81
CA TRP A 1131 -49.75 -8.11 -11.61
C TRP A 1131 -49.20 -9.38 -10.91
N THR A 1132 -49.03 -9.35 -9.59
CA THR A 1132 -48.52 -10.47 -8.80
C THR A 1132 -49.61 -11.46 -8.33
N GLN A 1133 -50.79 -11.48 -8.98
CA GLN A 1133 -51.88 -12.40 -8.61
C GLN A 1133 -51.77 -13.75 -9.34
N ASP A 1134 -51.00 -14.68 -8.78
CA ASP A 1134 -50.70 -15.99 -9.40
C ASP A 1134 -51.93 -16.88 -9.65
N TRP A 1135 -53.02 -16.65 -8.90
CA TRP A 1135 -54.28 -17.38 -9.09
C TRP A 1135 -55.09 -16.90 -10.31
N ARG A 1136 -54.69 -15.79 -10.94
CA ARG A 1136 -55.25 -15.32 -12.20
C ARG A 1136 -54.28 -15.65 -13.33
N SER A 1137 -54.81 -16.06 -14.48
CA SER A 1137 -53.96 -16.16 -15.67
C SER A 1137 -53.45 -14.78 -16.07
N ILE A 1138 -52.32 -14.72 -16.77
CA ILE A 1138 -51.76 -13.47 -17.29
C ILE A 1138 -52.80 -12.68 -18.10
N ASP A 1139 -53.58 -13.34 -18.96
CA ASP A 1139 -54.69 -12.71 -19.70
C ASP A 1139 -55.72 -12.01 -18.79
N GLN A 1140 -56.03 -12.60 -17.64
CA GLN A 1140 -56.97 -12.02 -16.69
C GLN A 1140 -56.38 -10.81 -15.98
N ARG A 1141 -55.09 -10.85 -15.63
CA ARG A 1141 -54.34 -9.73 -15.06
C ARG A 1141 -54.28 -8.57 -16.05
N VAL A 1142 -53.89 -8.84 -17.29
CA VAL A 1142 -53.89 -7.89 -18.41
C VAL A 1142 -55.27 -7.28 -18.63
N GLN A 1143 -56.34 -8.08 -18.66
CA GLN A 1143 -57.69 -7.55 -18.85
C GLN A 1143 -58.17 -6.65 -17.71
N LEU A 1144 -57.76 -6.91 -16.46
CA LEU A 1144 -58.09 -6.02 -15.34
C LEU A 1144 -57.39 -4.68 -15.48
N LEU A 1145 -56.10 -4.69 -15.80
CA LEU A 1145 -55.34 -3.46 -16.03
C LEU A 1145 -55.94 -2.66 -17.20
N ARG A 1146 -56.36 -3.33 -18.28
CA ARG A 1146 -57.00 -2.68 -19.45
C ARG A 1146 -58.41 -2.13 -19.17
N ASN A 1147 -59.25 -2.89 -18.48
CA ASN A 1147 -60.63 -2.47 -18.20
C ASN A 1147 -60.71 -1.44 -17.07
N GLY A 1148 -59.68 -1.40 -16.24
CA GLY A 1148 -59.54 -0.54 -15.09
C GLY A 1148 -60.18 -1.09 -13.82
N PHE A 1149 -59.60 -0.71 -12.69
CA PHE A 1149 -60.03 -1.11 -11.35
C PHE A 1149 -59.81 0.02 -10.34
N GLN A 1150 -60.50 -0.07 -9.20
CA GLN A 1150 -60.21 0.82 -8.06
C GLN A 1150 -59.25 0.15 -7.10
N SER A 1151 -58.19 0.86 -6.72
CA SER A 1151 -57.33 0.51 -5.58
C SER A 1151 -57.03 1.76 -4.78
N ASN A 1152 -57.15 1.68 -3.45
CA ASN A 1152 -56.87 2.80 -2.52
C ASN A 1152 -57.54 4.14 -2.89
N GLY A 1153 -58.73 4.09 -3.50
CA GLY A 1153 -59.47 5.29 -3.94
C GLY A 1153 -58.99 5.90 -5.26
N LEU A 1154 -57.99 5.32 -5.92
CA LEU A 1154 -57.52 5.67 -7.25
C LEU A 1154 -58.15 4.73 -8.29
N TRP A 1155 -58.54 5.29 -9.43
CA TRP A 1155 -58.90 4.52 -10.61
C TRP A 1155 -57.63 4.27 -11.42
N ILE A 1156 -57.28 3.00 -11.60
CA ILE A 1156 -56.08 2.56 -12.31
C ILE A 1156 -56.54 1.87 -13.59
N GLN A 1157 -56.01 2.30 -14.74
CA GLN A 1157 -56.33 1.74 -16.05
C GLN A 1157 -55.17 1.97 -17.02
N LEU A 1158 -54.76 0.92 -17.73
CA LEU A 1158 -53.77 0.98 -18.81
C LEU A 1158 -54.50 0.82 -20.15
N ASP A 1159 -54.74 1.95 -20.82
CA ASP A 1159 -55.22 2.01 -22.20
C ASP A 1159 -54.49 3.13 -22.95
N SER A 1160 -54.76 3.29 -24.25
CA SER A 1160 -54.14 4.34 -25.08
C SER A 1160 -54.44 5.78 -24.67
N ARG A 1161 -55.23 6.01 -23.61
CA ARG A 1161 -55.49 7.33 -23.01
C ARG A 1161 -54.72 7.55 -21.71
N HIS A 1162 -54.01 6.53 -21.23
CA HIS A 1162 -53.31 6.54 -19.94
C HIS A 1162 -51.85 6.09 -20.02
N VAL A 1163 -51.49 5.33 -21.06
CA VAL A 1163 -50.11 5.03 -21.46
C VAL A 1163 -49.83 5.78 -22.76
N PHE A 1164 -48.73 6.53 -22.79
CA PHE A 1164 -48.39 7.46 -23.85
C PHE A 1164 -47.02 7.12 -24.41
N ASP A 1165 -46.92 7.17 -25.73
CA ASP A 1165 -45.67 7.19 -26.46
C ASP A 1165 -45.00 8.56 -26.25
N ASP A 1166 -43.71 8.54 -25.94
CA ASP A 1166 -42.86 9.72 -25.77
C ASP A 1166 -42.27 10.19 -27.12
N GLY A 1167 -42.38 9.35 -28.16
CA GLY A 1167 -41.90 9.60 -29.51
C GLY A 1167 -40.41 9.27 -29.71
N THR A 1168 -39.78 8.60 -28.75
CA THR A 1168 -38.43 8.07 -28.89
C THR A 1168 -38.46 6.55 -29.03
N SER A 1169 -37.29 5.90 -29.14
CA SER A 1169 -37.22 4.46 -29.41
C SER A 1169 -36.56 3.75 -28.25
N ASP A 1170 -37.33 2.90 -27.58
CA ASP A 1170 -36.89 2.14 -26.43
C ASP A 1170 -36.39 0.74 -26.83
N ARG A 1171 -35.51 0.20 -26.00
CA ARG A 1171 -35.07 -1.19 -26.04
C ARG A 1171 -35.71 -1.93 -24.88
N MET A 1172 -36.46 -2.98 -25.17
CA MET A 1172 -37.14 -3.78 -24.14
C MET A 1172 -36.80 -5.26 -24.31
N SER A 1173 -36.41 -5.92 -23.22
CA SER A 1173 -36.16 -7.36 -23.14
C SER A 1173 -36.95 -7.93 -21.96
N GLY A 1174 -37.70 -9.01 -22.19
CA GLY A 1174 -38.48 -9.67 -21.15
C GLY A 1174 -37.63 -10.65 -20.35
N GLY A 1175 -36.98 -11.57 -21.06
CA GLY A 1175 -36.19 -12.66 -20.49
C GLY A 1175 -37.03 -13.94 -20.37
N ASP A 1176 -36.79 -14.72 -19.31
CA ASP A 1176 -37.47 -16.00 -19.09
C ASP A 1176 -38.85 -15.80 -18.44
N GLY A 1177 -39.92 -15.87 -19.23
CA GLY A 1177 -41.28 -15.88 -18.69
C GLY A 1177 -42.33 -15.37 -19.66
N CYS A 1178 -43.52 -15.05 -19.15
CA CYS A 1178 -44.58 -14.44 -19.94
C CYS A 1178 -44.61 -12.93 -19.66
N ASP A 1179 -43.87 -12.17 -20.46
CA ASP A 1179 -43.77 -10.72 -20.30
C ASP A 1179 -44.81 -9.97 -21.12
N TRP A 1180 -45.17 -8.78 -20.65
CA TRP A 1180 -46.12 -7.92 -21.33
C TRP A 1180 -45.54 -6.54 -21.60
N PHE A 1181 -45.46 -6.20 -22.88
CA PHE A 1181 -44.82 -4.99 -23.38
C PHE A 1181 -45.84 -3.95 -23.84
N TRP A 1182 -45.53 -2.67 -23.63
CA TRP A 1182 -46.29 -1.53 -24.14
C TRP A 1182 -45.34 -0.49 -24.78
N GLY A 1183 -45.37 -0.37 -26.12
CA GLY A 1183 -44.57 0.58 -26.92
C GLY A 1183 -44.89 0.50 -28.42
N MET A 1184 -44.61 1.55 -29.22
CA MET A 1184 -44.98 1.62 -30.65
C MET A 1184 -43.79 1.54 -31.64
N THR A 1185 -42.54 1.61 -31.16
CA THR A 1185 -41.31 1.53 -31.97
C THR A 1185 -40.31 0.54 -31.33
N TRP A 1186 -39.90 -0.47 -32.07
CA TRP A 1186 -39.07 -1.61 -31.59
C TRP A 1186 -37.99 -1.98 -32.61
N GLU A 1187 -36.77 -2.26 -32.13
CA GLU A 1187 -35.72 -2.98 -32.87
C GLU A 1187 -35.80 -4.49 -32.50
N LEU A 1188 -35.95 -5.36 -33.51
CA LEU A 1188 -36.10 -6.82 -33.35
C LEU A 1188 -34.76 -7.47 -32.96
N GLY A 1189 -34.58 -7.78 -31.67
CA GLY A 1189 -33.50 -8.61 -31.12
C GLY A 1189 -33.98 -9.99 -30.65
N ASP A 1190 -34.78 -10.05 -29.57
CA ASP A 1190 -35.04 -11.33 -28.87
C ASP A 1190 -36.53 -11.56 -28.57
N PHE A 1191 -37.22 -12.31 -29.44
CA PHE A 1191 -38.56 -12.84 -29.15
C PHE A 1191 -38.53 -14.37 -29.24
N GLN A 1192 -38.29 -15.06 -28.12
CA GLN A 1192 -38.71 -16.45 -27.99
C GLN A 1192 -40.09 -16.53 -27.31
N SER A 1193 -41.07 -16.87 -28.13
CA SER A 1193 -42.39 -17.39 -27.81
C SER A 1193 -43.58 -16.42 -27.95
N LYS A 1194 -44.63 -16.98 -28.57
CA LYS A 1194 -45.87 -16.35 -29.02
C LYS A 1194 -46.70 -15.91 -27.81
N TYR A 1195 -47.32 -14.72 -27.85
CA TYR A 1195 -48.77 -14.51 -28.02
C TYR A 1195 -49.11 -13.01 -28.02
N ASP A 1196 -49.92 -12.61 -29.02
CA ASP A 1196 -50.60 -11.31 -29.25
C ASP A 1196 -49.79 -9.99 -29.28
N ILE A 1197 -48.99 -9.87 -30.34
CA ILE A 1197 -48.70 -8.59 -31.00
C ILE A 1197 -50.01 -8.07 -31.61
N LEU A 1198 -50.63 -7.07 -30.98
CA LEU A 1198 -51.71 -6.29 -31.59
C LEU A 1198 -51.52 -4.80 -31.29
N ASN A 1199 -51.36 -4.05 -32.40
CA ASN A 1199 -51.43 -2.59 -32.53
C ASN A 1199 -52.51 -1.91 -31.68
#